data_AF-W2XIM5-F1
#
_entry.id   AF-W2XIM5-F1
#
_cell.length_a   1.000
_cell.length_b   1.000
_cell.length_c   1.000
_cell.angle_alpha   90.00
_cell.angle_beta   90.00
_cell.angle_gamma   90.00
#
_symmetry.space_group_name_H-M   'P 1'
#
loop_
_entity.id
_entity.type
_entity.pdbx_description
1 polymer ?
#
loop_
_entity_poly.entity_id
_entity_poly.type
_entity_poly.pdbx_seq_one_letter_code
_entity_poly.pdbx_strand_id
1 'polypeptide(L)'
;MVSSARPSDVGILAMEVHFPSDFVDQRKMETFDGVGSGKYTLGLGQLGMAVPGDREDVNALALTAVSRLMSKFQVSPEQVGRLEVGTETLVDKSKSTKTVLMQLFGDNTDVDGATVINACYGGTAALLNAVAWVDSSFWDGRYAIVVATDIAVYAKGPARPSGGCGAVAMLIGPDAPMVLDCRTKSTHATNVWDFYKPNVSSEYPTVDGKLSNSCYLHALDECYQLFCKKSEGTANGKAPGVASVDYAVFHSPYNKLVQKSFARLLFLDSRRSLKTGDEAAKEKFAQLAKWVDTPLEETLNDRELDLAVRGVAKEDFNTKVSPSCTTSQQLGNCYTAAVYMNLATLVHARAKDLALGSRVLMFSYGSGSLATMFVLRTREPAERKFSLENIAKSLDLTARLERRNKKTPEEYTARMKLREKTYGAKNGVKLTQSIASIPEGEFYLDRIDEMGRRFYARSKPQVTSEGDNQEQQRLVKSTQELAGAVYVAGTSVGLPGQAKVFEGEKSIEKLLQGENCICELSDKDKDRMVAQNITQVHKDKATGEVTRSPVSTHDKCIQVSAVVNDVDLEKDYGIAATIANSMDKPTQLAVAAGLEAVRNAGLVDGVNGNWRLPESMRDSTGVIYATSFPTMNAAVSETSRYYEEKEGESAYEMDRKILFRLLVLANAQVAQLTGARGLNTQINAACAGATQAIGMAQDWINSGKCQRVIVVSSDTASSETMMPLIGGGFRALGAACIAPTAETAARPFDVKRSGMIVGSGAIGVVLESPLAFAERQVAEPATGKTVRLLATQFSNSAYHGAALEPNHVGQELVRFLQRVESDFGITREEIARNGVYYSHETGTNASPKSSCAYTEVTALRTAFGSELLSKLTIANTKGFTGHPMAVSFEDVAAIEGLRSGRVPPVVHFETHDSNLGETPLRLATGEAYAHKYALRFAAGFGSQLAFTLYTLEN
;
A
#
# COMPACT_ATOMS: atom_id res chain seq x y z
N MET A 1 -21.08 23.44 -7.44
CA MET A 1 -21.77 23.80 -8.71
C MET A 1 -20.78 23.57 -9.83
N VAL A 2 -20.92 22.51 -10.62
CA VAL A 2 -20.04 22.27 -11.78
C VAL A 2 -20.61 23.07 -12.96
N SER A 3 -19.78 23.94 -13.54
CA SER A 3 -20.09 24.73 -14.74
C SER A 3 -20.68 23.82 -15.84
N SER A 4 -21.80 24.22 -16.44
CA SER A 4 -22.47 23.49 -17.53
C SER A 4 -21.77 23.61 -18.90
N ALA A 5 -20.63 24.31 -18.98
CA ALA A 5 -19.87 24.48 -20.21
C ALA A 5 -18.78 23.41 -20.34
N ARG A 6 -18.69 22.75 -21.49
CA ARG A 6 -17.59 21.82 -21.82
C ARG A 6 -16.23 22.54 -21.70
N PRO A 7 -15.18 21.86 -21.22
CA PRO A 7 -13.85 22.46 -21.16
C PRO A 7 -13.35 22.84 -22.56
N SER A 8 -12.76 24.02 -22.68
CA SER A 8 -12.13 24.48 -23.91
C SER A 8 -10.64 24.13 -23.94
N ASP A 9 -10.09 24.03 -25.14
CA ASP A 9 -8.65 23.88 -25.38
C ASP A 9 -8.03 22.69 -24.64
N VAL A 10 -8.73 21.55 -24.64
CA VAL A 10 -8.26 20.32 -24.01
C VAL A 10 -7.06 19.75 -24.76
N GLY A 11 -5.99 19.43 -24.04
CA GLY A 11 -4.78 18.89 -24.63
C GLY A 11 -3.68 18.65 -23.61
N ILE A 12 -2.43 18.64 -24.07
CA ILE A 12 -1.26 18.39 -23.21
C ILE A 12 -0.84 19.70 -22.53
N LEU A 13 -1.02 19.77 -21.21
CA LEU A 13 -0.62 20.86 -20.32
C LEU A 13 0.88 20.87 -20.02
N ALA A 14 1.44 19.70 -19.78
CA ALA A 14 2.84 19.52 -19.44
C ALA A 14 3.33 18.17 -19.95
N MET A 15 4.63 18.04 -20.16
CA MET A 15 5.25 16.76 -20.43
C MET A 15 6.64 16.67 -19.83
N GLU A 16 7.02 15.47 -19.45
CA GLU A 16 8.35 15.17 -18.93
C GLU A 16 8.79 13.80 -19.43
N VAL A 17 10.10 13.62 -19.58
CA VAL A 17 10.68 12.40 -20.15
C VAL A 17 11.65 11.75 -19.18
N HIS A 18 11.81 10.44 -19.31
CA HIS A 18 12.89 9.69 -18.67
C HIS A 18 13.44 8.64 -19.62
N PHE A 19 14.75 8.44 -19.59
CA PHE A 19 15.48 7.45 -20.37
C PHE A 19 16.75 7.06 -19.61
N PRO A 20 17.25 5.82 -19.76
CA PRO A 20 18.44 5.37 -19.04
C PRO A 20 19.67 6.24 -19.26
N SER A 21 20.50 6.27 -18.23
CA SER A 21 21.76 7.02 -18.25
C SER A 21 22.82 6.38 -19.14
N ASP A 22 22.67 5.12 -19.53
CA ASP A 22 23.65 4.40 -20.35
C ASP A 22 23.22 4.29 -21.82
N PHE A 23 24.17 4.35 -22.75
CA PHE A 23 23.92 4.18 -24.18
C PHE A 23 25.07 3.48 -24.91
N VAL A 24 24.77 2.85 -26.05
CA VAL A 24 25.78 2.30 -26.97
C VAL A 24 25.80 3.11 -28.27
N ASP A 25 27.01 3.34 -28.79
CA ASP A 25 27.26 4.10 -30.02
C ASP A 25 27.04 3.23 -31.26
N GLN A 26 26.22 3.70 -32.20
CA GLN A 26 25.84 2.92 -33.38
C GLN A 26 27.02 2.68 -34.35
N ARG A 27 28.01 3.58 -34.42
CA ARG A 27 29.22 3.35 -35.24
C ARG A 27 30.06 2.22 -34.66
N LYS A 28 30.12 2.15 -33.32
CA LYS A 28 30.80 1.05 -32.63
C LYS A 28 30.05 -0.27 -32.82
N MET A 29 28.72 -0.25 -32.80
CA MET A 29 27.91 -1.42 -33.14
C MET A 29 28.13 -1.89 -34.58
N GLU A 30 28.26 -0.98 -35.56
CA GLU A 30 28.55 -1.36 -36.96
C GLU A 30 29.84 -2.18 -37.06
N THR A 31 30.88 -1.73 -36.36
CA THR A 31 32.18 -2.43 -36.33
C THR A 31 32.07 -3.78 -35.62
N PHE A 32 31.38 -3.82 -34.48
CA PHE A 32 31.20 -5.03 -33.67
C PHE A 32 30.37 -6.11 -34.38
N ASP A 33 29.30 -5.72 -35.08
CA ASP A 33 28.44 -6.65 -35.83
C ASP A 33 29.03 -7.04 -37.20
N GLY A 34 30.20 -6.50 -37.58
CA GLY A 34 30.87 -6.81 -38.84
C GLY A 34 30.12 -6.32 -40.07
N VAL A 35 29.41 -5.19 -39.97
CA VAL A 35 28.63 -4.62 -41.07
C VAL A 35 29.32 -3.40 -41.69
N GLY A 36 28.96 -3.08 -42.94
CA GLY A 36 29.51 -1.91 -43.63
C GLY A 36 29.26 -0.60 -42.88
N SER A 37 30.26 0.29 -42.91
CA SER A 37 30.15 1.63 -42.30
C SER A 37 28.96 2.39 -42.86
N GLY A 38 28.19 3.03 -41.97
CA GLY A 38 26.97 3.75 -42.33
C GLY A 38 25.71 2.90 -42.34
N LYS A 39 25.77 1.56 -42.17
CA LYS A 39 24.56 0.72 -42.18
C LYS A 39 23.54 1.12 -41.12
N TYR A 40 23.98 1.47 -39.92
CA TYR A 40 23.11 1.91 -38.83
C TYR A 40 23.01 3.44 -38.80
N THR A 41 24.14 4.13 -38.91
CA THR A 41 24.20 5.59 -38.81
C THR A 41 23.58 6.35 -39.99
N LEU A 42 23.62 5.80 -41.19
CA LEU A 42 23.00 6.39 -42.39
C LEU A 42 21.79 5.58 -42.88
N GLY A 43 21.92 4.25 -42.86
CA GLY A 43 20.89 3.32 -43.30
C GLY A 43 19.66 3.34 -42.42
N LEU A 44 19.84 3.24 -41.09
CA LEU A 44 18.76 3.44 -40.11
C LEU A 44 18.62 4.90 -39.67
N GLY A 45 19.70 5.69 -39.80
CA GLY A 45 19.75 7.07 -39.30
C GLY A 45 19.87 7.14 -37.78
N GLN A 46 20.45 6.12 -37.14
CA GLN A 46 20.58 6.01 -35.69
C GLN A 46 22.01 6.33 -35.23
N LEU A 47 22.17 7.14 -34.19
CA LEU A 47 23.47 7.57 -33.65
C LEU A 47 23.81 6.86 -32.34
N GLY A 48 22.83 6.67 -31.47
CA GLY A 48 22.96 5.96 -30.20
C GLY A 48 21.74 5.11 -29.90
N MET A 49 21.90 4.17 -28.97
CA MET A 49 20.80 3.33 -28.49
C MET A 49 20.89 3.23 -26.97
N ALA A 50 19.79 3.55 -26.28
CA ALA A 50 19.72 3.51 -24.82
C ALA A 50 19.86 2.06 -24.31
N VAL A 51 20.60 1.89 -23.20
CA VAL A 51 20.93 0.59 -22.64
C VAL A 51 20.37 0.51 -21.21
N PRO A 52 19.21 -0.13 -21.00
CA PRO A 52 18.65 -0.26 -19.65
C PRO A 52 19.54 -1.20 -18.82
N GLY A 53 19.74 -0.86 -17.55
CA GLY A 53 20.28 -1.79 -16.56
C GLY A 53 19.22 -2.78 -16.07
N ASP A 54 19.64 -3.73 -15.22
CA ASP A 54 18.72 -4.74 -14.68
C ASP A 54 17.83 -4.22 -13.54
N ARG A 55 18.09 -3.01 -13.03
CA ARG A 55 17.19 -2.29 -12.13
C ARG A 55 16.23 -1.34 -12.86
N GLU A 56 16.33 -1.24 -14.19
CA GLU A 56 15.48 -0.36 -15.01
C GLU A 56 14.47 -1.22 -15.79
N ASP A 57 13.25 -1.30 -15.27
CA ASP A 57 12.11 -1.89 -15.97
C ASP A 57 11.05 -0.83 -16.35
N VAL A 58 10.03 -1.23 -17.10
CA VAL A 58 8.97 -0.34 -17.59
C VAL A 58 8.29 0.47 -16.47
N ASN A 59 8.15 -0.12 -15.28
CA ASN A 59 7.51 0.53 -14.14
C ASN A 59 8.48 1.54 -13.50
N ALA A 60 9.76 1.20 -13.34
CA ALA A 60 10.78 2.14 -12.86
C ALA A 60 10.91 3.37 -13.77
N LEU A 61 10.90 3.16 -15.09
CA LEU A 61 10.92 4.24 -16.08
C LEU A 61 9.67 5.15 -15.93
N ALA A 62 8.50 4.54 -15.81
CA ALA A 62 7.23 5.26 -15.68
C ALA A 62 7.10 6.02 -14.35
N LEU A 63 7.50 5.41 -13.22
CA LEU A 63 7.53 6.04 -11.90
C LEU A 63 8.40 7.29 -11.91
N THR A 64 9.57 7.20 -12.54
CA THR A 64 10.50 8.33 -12.66
C THR A 64 9.92 9.45 -13.52
N ALA A 65 9.33 9.13 -14.68
CA ALA A 65 8.72 10.13 -15.54
C ALA A 65 7.53 10.86 -14.87
N VAL A 66 6.64 10.13 -14.21
CA VAL A 66 5.47 10.70 -13.52
C VAL A 66 5.89 11.54 -12.31
N SER A 67 6.80 11.03 -11.48
CA SER A 67 7.28 11.77 -10.31
C SER A 67 7.97 13.07 -10.71
N ARG A 68 8.78 13.06 -11.78
CA ARG A 68 9.39 14.29 -12.33
C ARG A 68 8.36 15.27 -12.86
N LEU A 69 7.36 14.79 -13.62
CA LEU A 69 6.28 15.64 -14.12
C LEU A 69 5.55 16.34 -12.96
N MET A 70 5.10 15.57 -11.96
CA MET A 70 4.35 16.12 -10.84
C MET A 70 5.19 17.14 -10.05
N SER A 71 6.45 16.81 -9.78
CA SER A 71 7.35 17.69 -9.02
C SER A 71 7.68 18.99 -9.78
N LYS A 72 8.07 18.91 -11.05
CA LYS A 72 8.53 20.10 -11.80
C LYS A 72 7.40 21.04 -12.19
N PHE A 73 6.20 20.51 -12.42
CA PHE A 73 5.02 21.31 -12.78
C PHE A 73 4.09 21.58 -11.58
N GLN A 74 4.52 21.20 -10.36
CA GLN A 74 3.82 21.47 -9.11
C GLN A 74 2.38 20.95 -9.13
N VAL A 75 2.22 19.69 -9.55
CA VAL A 75 0.94 18.98 -9.59
C VAL A 75 0.90 18.06 -8.37
N SER A 76 -0.04 18.34 -7.47
CA SER A 76 -0.29 17.48 -6.30
C SER A 76 -1.06 16.22 -6.72
N PRO A 77 -0.87 15.08 -6.02
CA PRO A 77 -1.63 13.85 -6.26
C PRO A 77 -3.14 14.05 -6.36
N GLU A 78 -3.71 14.88 -5.51
CA GLU A 78 -5.16 15.11 -5.37
C GLU A 78 -5.75 15.81 -6.58
N GLN A 79 -4.93 16.52 -7.36
CA GLN A 79 -5.34 17.19 -8.59
C GLN A 79 -5.47 16.24 -9.78
N VAL A 80 -5.23 14.93 -9.61
CA VAL A 80 -5.28 13.95 -10.70
C VAL A 80 -6.48 13.03 -10.50
N GLY A 81 -7.39 13.01 -11.48
CA GLY A 81 -8.60 12.16 -11.48
C GLY A 81 -8.52 10.98 -12.44
N ARG A 82 -7.52 10.96 -13.32
CA ARG A 82 -7.26 9.84 -14.24
C ARG A 82 -5.77 9.61 -14.45
N LEU A 83 -5.36 8.36 -14.47
CA LEU A 83 -4.00 7.92 -14.80
C LEU A 83 -4.07 6.74 -15.75
N GLU A 84 -3.49 6.88 -16.94
CA GLU A 84 -3.55 5.85 -17.99
C GLU A 84 -2.18 5.60 -18.61
N VAL A 85 -1.84 4.33 -18.84
CA VAL A 85 -0.50 3.92 -19.28
C VAL A 85 -0.59 3.20 -20.61
N GLY A 86 0.09 3.71 -21.63
CA GLY A 86 0.37 2.98 -22.86
C GLY A 86 1.72 2.26 -22.78
N THR A 87 1.73 0.93 -22.97
CA THR A 87 2.98 0.16 -23.07
C THR A 87 2.74 -1.15 -23.83
N GLU A 88 3.78 -1.69 -24.46
CA GLU A 88 3.83 -3.06 -24.99
C GLU A 88 4.91 -3.92 -24.30
N THR A 89 5.50 -3.40 -23.21
CA THR A 89 6.51 -4.06 -22.39
C THR A 89 5.84 -4.63 -21.13
N LEU A 90 5.42 -5.88 -21.20
CA LEU A 90 4.65 -6.51 -20.12
C LEU A 90 5.56 -7.19 -19.09
N VAL A 91 5.54 -6.69 -17.86
CA VAL A 91 6.18 -7.35 -16.71
C VAL A 91 5.23 -8.28 -15.95
N ASP A 92 3.92 -8.07 -16.12
CA ASP A 92 2.84 -8.90 -15.61
C ASP A 92 1.72 -8.97 -16.65
N LYS A 93 0.99 -10.08 -16.71
CA LYS A 93 -0.08 -10.33 -17.69
C LYS A 93 -1.45 -9.82 -17.26
N SER A 94 -1.62 -9.50 -15.97
CA SER A 94 -2.88 -9.07 -15.37
C SER A 94 -2.71 -7.75 -14.61
N LYS A 95 -1.68 -7.62 -13.77
CA LYS A 95 -1.41 -6.41 -13.01
C LYS A 95 -0.89 -5.30 -13.93
N SER A 96 -1.66 -4.24 -14.06
CA SER A 96 -1.31 -3.09 -14.90
C SER A 96 -0.18 -2.25 -14.30
N THR A 97 0.68 -1.67 -15.14
CA THR A 97 1.66 -0.65 -14.73
C THR A 97 0.97 0.53 -14.04
N LYS A 98 -0.24 0.90 -14.47
CA LYS A 98 -1.08 1.92 -13.80
C LYS A 98 -1.21 1.67 -12.29
N THR A 99 -1.50 0.44 -11.88
CA THR A 99 -1.64 0.10 -10.45
C THR A 99 -0.33 0.16 -9.68
N VAL A 100 0.83 0.04 -10.35
CA VAL A 100 2.14 0.27 -9.71
C VAL A 100 2.35 1.77 -9.52
N LEU A 101 2.00 2.58 -10.52
CA LEU A 101 2.12 4.05 -10.43
C LEU A 101 1.24 4.68 -9.35
N MET A 102 0.14 4.02 -8.95
CA MET A 102 -0.72 4.49 -7.85
C MET A 102 0.05 4.70 -6.54
N GLN A 103 1.23 4.09 -6.35
CA GLN A 103 2.09 4.36 -5.19
C GLN A 103 2.57 5.83 -5.10
N LEU A 104 2.49 6.60 -6.20
CA LEU A 104 2.82 8.03 -6.22
C LEU A 104 1.66 8.92 -5.76
N PHE A 105 0.47 8.36 -5.55
CA PHE A 105 -0.76 9.12 -5.35
C PHE A 105 -1.27 9.15 -3.91
N GLY A 106 -0.54 8.53 -2.96
CA GLY A 106 -0.88 8.53 -1.54
C GLY A 106 -2.31 8.06 -1.30
N ASP A 107 -3.11 8.89 -0.63
CA ASP A 107 -4.51 8.63 -0.30
C ASP A 107 -5.48 8.89 -1.46
N ASN A 108 -5.03 9.53 -2.55
CA ASN A 108 -5.87 9.73 -3.73
C ASN A 108 -6.03 8.41 -4.50
N THR A 109 -7.00 7.61 -4.09
CA THR A 109 -7.33 6.32 -4.72
C THR A 109 -8.46 6.40 -5.75
N ASP A 110 -9.20 7.51 -5.79
CA ASP A 110 -10.25 7.75 -6.79
C ASP A 110 -9.64 8.33 -8.07
N VAL A 111 -8.93 7.48 -8.81
CA VAL A 111 -8.20 7.83 -10.04
C VAL A 111 -8.52 6.79 -11.12
N ASP A 112 -9.25 7.20 -12.16
CA ASP A 112 -9.68 6.33 -13.27
C ASP A 112 -8.48 5.94 -14.17
N GLY A 113 -8.70 5.04 -15.14
CA GLY A 113 -7.72 4.61 -16.13
C GLY A 113 -7.02 3.30 -15.81
N ALA A 114 -6.39 2.72 -16.84
CA ALA A 114 -5.74 1.41 -16.81
C ALA A 114 -4.49 1.39 -17.72
N THR A 115 -3.94 0.21 -17.98
CA THR A 115 -2.89 0.03 -18.99
C THR A 115 -3.51 -0.39 -20.32
N VAL A 116 -3.15 0.31 -21.41
CA VAL A 116 -3.62 0.08 -22.78
C VAL A 116 -2.48 -0.50 -23.61
N ILE A 117 -2.76 -1.61 -24.31
CA ILE A 117 -1.75 -2.38 -25.05
C ILE A 117 -2.21 -2.53 -26.50
N ASN A 118 -1.45 -1.95 -27.43
CA ASN A 118 -1.44 -2.32 -28.85
C ASN A 118 -0.12 -1.85 -29.46
N ALA A 119 0.93 -2.67 -29.37
CA ALA A 119 2.28 -2.33 -29.83
C ALA A 119 2.66 -0.87 -29.47
N CYS A 120 3.30 -0.15 -30.39
CA CYS A 120 3.71 1.24 -30.21
C CYS A 120 2.54 2.26 -30.21
N TYR A 121 1.29 1.82 -30.35
CA TYR A 121 0.10 2.70 -30.38
C TYR A 121 -0.48 3.00 -28.99
N GLY A 122 -0.17 2.18 -27.98
CA GLY A 122 -0.80 2.25 -26.65
C GLY A 122 -0.77 3.64 -26.00
N GLY A 123 0.33 4.39 -26.15
CA GLY A 123 0.45 5.76 -25.62
C GLY A 123 -0.56 6.74 -26.25
N THR A 124 -0.82 6.59 -27.55
CA THR A 124 -1.81 7.39 -28.27
C THR A 124 -3.23 7.01 -27.92
N ALA A 125 -3.51 5.73 -27.71
CA ALA A 125 -4.80 5.30 -27.19
C ALA A 125 -5.06 5.94 -25.81
N ALA A 126 -4.09 5.87 -24.90
CA ALA A 126 -4.19 6.48 -23.56
C ALA A 126 -4.37 8.02 -23.63
N LEU A 127 -3.66 8.71 -24.54
CA LEU A 127 -3.85 10.15 -24.77
C LEU A 127 -5.28 10.48 -25.21
N LEU A 128 -5.79 9.75 -26.20
CA LEU A 128 -7.13 9.99 -26.73
C LEU A 128 -8.22 9.67 -25.69
N ASN A 129 -8.03 8.63 -24.88
CA ASN A 129 -8.92 8.29 -23.77
C ASN A 129 -8.93 9.40 -22.71
N ALA A 130 -7.77 9.94 -22.34
CA ALA A 130 -7.67 11.03 -21.37
C ALA A 130 -8.33 12.33 -21.87
N VAL A 131 -8.10 12.70 -23.14
CA VAL A 131 -8.77 13.87 -23.76
C VAL A 131 -10.29 13.66 -23.82
N ALA A 132 -10.75 12.46 -24.19
CA ALA A 132 -12.17 12.14 -24.21
C ALA A 132 -12.79 12.16 -22.81
N TRP A 133 -12.07 11.72 -21.77
CA TRP A 133 -12.53 11.78 -20.38
C TRP A 133 -12.70 13.23 -19.93
N VAL A 134 -11.74 14.11 -20.19
CA VAL A 134 -11.85 15.55 -19.87
C VAL A 134 -13.04 16.19 -20.60
N ASP A 135 -13.30 15.84 -21.86
CA ASP A 135 -14.44 16.36 -22.64
C ASP A 135 -15.80 15.69 -22.31
N SER A 136 -15.83 14.74 -21.35
CA SER A 136 -17.04 13.97 -21.02
C SER A 136 -17.81 14.51 -19.81
N SER A 137 -19.02 14.02 -19.61
CA SER A 137 -19.80 14.25 -18.38
C SER A 137 -19.25 13.52 -17.15
N PHE A 138 -18.27 12.64 -17.32
CA PHE A 138 -17.59 11.95 -16.20
C PHE A 138 -16.40 12.76 -15.67
N TRP A 139 -16.05 13.88 -16.30
CA TRP A 139 -14.97 14.72 -15.84
C TRP A 139 -15.33 15.38 -14.51
N ASP A 140 -14.44 15.28 -13.55
CA ASP A 140 -14.59 15.77 -12.18
C ASP A 140 -13.84 17.08 -11.91
N GLY A 141 -13.25 17.69 -12.95
CA GLY A 141 -12.46 18.92 -12.86
C GLY A 141 -10.96 18.69 -12.62
N ARG A 142 -10.51 17.45 -12.36
CA ARG A 142 -9.10 17.11 -12.13
C ARG A 142 -8.35 16.86 -13.44
N TYR A 143 -7.02 16.87 -13.37
CA TYR A 143 -6.15 16.54 -14.50
C TYR A 143 -6.14 15.02 -14.78
N ALA A 144 -5.77 14.66 -16.00
CA ALA A 144 -5.37 13.30 -16.33
C ALA A 144 -3.86 13.22 -16.56
N ILE A 145 -3.22 12.12 -16.14
CA ILE A 145 -1.82 11.82 -16.49
C ILE A 145 -1.82 10.64 -17.46
N VAL A 146 -1.14 10.83 -18.59
CA VAL A 146 -0.91 9.79 -19.60
C VAL A 146 0.57 9.44 -19.60
N VAL A 147 0.88 8.14 -19.55
CA VAL A 147 2.27 7.65 -19.56
C VAL A 147 2.46 6.73 -20.75
N ALA A 148 3.40 7.03 -21.62
CA ALA A 148 3.89 6.12 -22.65
C ALA A 148 5.28 5.62 -22.23
N THR A 149 5.49 4.31 -22.12
CA THR A 149 6.74 3.74 -21.55
C THR A 149 7.05 2.39 -22.16
N ASP A 150 8.30 2.15 -22.54
CA ASP A 150 8.71 0.86 -23.10
C ASP A 150 10.21 0.59 -23.03
N ILE A 151 10.55 -0.70 -23.13
CA ILE A 151 11.88 -1.21 -23.38
C ILE A 151 11.84 -2.06 -24.66
N ALA A 152 12.38 -1.52 -25.75
CA ALA A 152 12.43 -2.16 -27.06
C ALA A 152 13.72 -2.97 -27.23
N VAL A 153 13.60 -4.30 -27.11
CA VAL A 153 14.72 -5.24 -27.25
C VAL A 153 14.44 -6.30 -28.31
N TYR A 154 15.48 -6.70 -29.03
CA TYR A 154 15.41 -7.67 -30.11
C TYR A 154 16.53 -8.71 -29.98
N ALA A 155 16.25 -9.92 -30.48
CA ALA A 155 17.23 -10.99 -30.59
C ALA A 155 18.45 -10.56 -31.44
N LYS A 156 19.56 -11.30 -31.33
CA LYS A 156 20.73 -11.06 -32.18
C LYS A 156 20.33 -11.14 -33.65
N GLY A 157 20.61 -10.07 -34.39
CA GLY A 157 20.23 -9.98 -35.80
C GLY A 157 20.01 -8.54 -36.26
N PRO A 158 19.48 -8.36 -37.48
CA PRO A 158 19.38 -7.05 -38.14
C PRO A 158 18.42 -6.06 -37.46
N ALA A 159 17.52 -6.52 -36.59
CA ALA A 159 16.58 -5.68 -35.85
C ALA A 159 17.18 -5.10 -34.55
N ARG A 160 18.20 -5.74 -33.97
CA ARG A 160 18.85 -5.31 -32.71
C ARG A 160 19.27 -3.84 -32.68
N PRO A 161 19.86 -3.26 -33.75
CA PRO A 161 20.27 -1.85 -33.76
C PRO A 161 19.11 -0.85 -33.79
N SER A 162 17.86 -1.33 -33.89
CA SER A 162 16.64 -0.50 -33.82
C SER A 162 15.95 -0.55 -32.46
N GLY A 163 16.58 -1.15 -31.44
CA GLY A 163 16.09 -1.11 -30.05
C GLY A 163 16.20 0.27 -29.42
N GLY A 164 15.85 0.35 -28.14
CA GLY A 164 15.88 1.59 -27.34
C GLY A 164 14.96 1.47 -26.13
N CYS A 165 14.88 2.51 -25.32
CA CYS A 165 13.96 2.54 -24.18
C CYS A 165 13.78 3.97 -23.65
N GLY A 166 12.63 4.19 -23.01
CA GLY A 166 12.29 5.46 -22.39
C GLY A 166 10.81 5.56 -22.02
N ALA A 167 10.49 6.61 -21.29
CA ALA A 167 9.15 6.95 -20.88
C ALA A 167 8.87 8.45 -21.10
N VAL A 168 7.61 8.77 -21.44
CA VAL A 168 7.08 10.14 -21.50
C VAL A 168 5.81 10.18 -20.67
N ALA A 169 5.76 11.07 -19.68
CA ALA A 169 4.56 11.41 -18.94
C ALA A 169 3.99 12.73 -19.49
N MET A 170 2.67 12.80 -19.66
CA MET A 170 1.95 13.95 -20.17
C MET A 170 0.78 14.29 -19.24
N LEU A 171 0.67 15.54 -18.81
CA LEU A 171 -0.47 16.06 -18.07
C LEU A 171 -1.52 16.56 -19.06
N ILE A 172 -2.76 16.16 -18.90
CA ILE A 172 -3.87 16.49 -19.79
C ILE A 172 -4.93 17.30 -19.02
N GLY A 173 -5.42 18.36 -19.63
CA GLY A 173 -6.46 19.21 -19.05
C GLY A 173 -6.90 20.35 -19.99
N PRO A 174 -7.80 21.23 -19.52
CA PRO A 174 -8.26 22.40 -20.26
C PRO A 174 -7.17 23.48 -20.36
N ASP A 175 -7.36 24.48 -21.22
CA ASP A 175 -6.42 25.60 -21.43
C ASP A 175 -5.00 25.14 -21.78
N ALA A 176 -4.87 24.04 -22.52
CA ALA A 176 -3.58 23.45 -22.83
C ALA A 176 -2.77 24.32 -23.83
N PRO A 177 -1.43 24.37 -23.70
CA PRO A 177 -0.52 24.91 -24.70
C PRO A 177 -0.44 24.07 -25.97
N MET A 178 -0.81 22.79 -25.91
CA MET A 178 -0.83 21.84 -27.04
C MET A 178 -2.20 21.19 -27.13
N VAL A 179 -3.13 21.87 -27.80
CA VAL A 179 -4.55 21.48 -27.92
C VAL A 179 -4.72 20.41 -28.98
N LEU A 180 -5.47 19.34 -28.67
CA LEU A 180 -5.72 18.27 -29.63
C LEU A 180 -6.88 18.63 -30.57
N ASP A 181 -6.61 18.70 -31.87
CA ASP A 181 -7.64 18.93 -32.89
C ASP A 181 -8.35 17.60 -33.24
N CYS A 182 -9.45 17.35 -32.53
CA CYS A 182 -10.26 16.16 -32.73
C CYS A 182 -10.97 16.12 -34.10
N ARG A 183 -11.15 17.27 -34.78
CA ARG A 183 -11.95 17.34 -36.02
C ARG A 183 -11.22 16.68 -37.18
N THR A 184 -9.90 16.91 -37.26
CA THR A 184 -9.06 16.38 -38.32
C THR A 184 -8.46 15.00 -37.98
N LYS A 185 -8.75 14.44 -36.80
CA LYS A 185 -8.24 13.12 -36.40
C LYS A 185 -8.71 12.02 -37.36
N SER A 186 -7.78 11.24 -37.89
CA SER A 186 -8.04 10.07 -38.74
C SER A 186 -7.39 8.83 -38.14
N THR A 187 -8.06 7.69 -38.24
CA THR A 187 -7.59 6.42 -37.69
C THR A 187 -7.75 5.34 -38.74
N HIS A 188 -6.73 4.50 -38.90
CA HIS A 188 -6.77 3.28 -39.69
C HIS A 188 -6.49 2.09 -38.77
N ALA A 189 -7.30 1.04 -38.91
CA ALA A 189 -7.21 -0.18 -38.11
C ALA A 189 -7.36 -1.38 -39.05
N THR A 190 -6.46 -2.34 -38.96
CA THR A 190 -6.48 -3.56 -39.78
C THR A 190 -5.89 -4.73 -39.01
N ASN A 191 -6.14 -5.95 -39.45
CA ASN A 191 -5.61 -7.18 -38.85
C ASN A 191 -4.42 -7.70 -39.69
N VAL A 192 -3.21 -7.58 -39.17
CA VAL A 192 -1.95 -7.96 -39.84
C VAL A 192 -0.95 -8.53 -38.84
N TRP A 193 -0.04 -9.37 -39.34
CA TRP A 193 1.00 -10.05 -38.53
C TRP A 193 2.40 -9.51 -38.84
N ASP A 194 2.54 -8.19 -38.93
CA ASP A 194 3.79 -7.53 -39.31
C ASP A 194 4.85 -7.52 -38.20
N PHE A 195 4.40 -7.28 -36.96
CA PHE A 195 5.19 -7.41 -35.74
C PHE A 195 4.25 -7.78 -34.59
N TYR A 196 4.62 -8.80 -33.81
CA TYR A 196 3.82 -9.29 -32.69
C TYR A 196 4.67 -10.08 -31.69
N LYS A 197 4.17 -10.28 -30.46
CA LYS A 197 4.87 -11.00 -29.38
C LYS A 197 4.08 -12.26 -28.97
N PRO A 198 4.13 -13.35 -29.75
CA PRO A 198 3.33 -14.55 -29.47
C PRO A 198 3.92 -15.40 -28.33
N ASN A 199 5.24 -15.33 -28.13
CA ASN A 199 5.93 -16.10 -27.09
C ASN A 199 5.99 -15.30 -25.79
N VAL A 200 5.09 -15.60 -24.85
CA VAL A 200 5.00 -14.91 -23.55
C VAL A 200 6.22 -15.09 -22.64
N SER A 201 7.07 -16.09 -22.91
CA SER A 201 8.29 -16.36 -22.12
C SER A 201 9.52 -15.64 -22.68
N SER A 202 9.39 -14.94 -23.81
CA SER A 202 10.46 -14.16 -24.43
C SER A 202 10.03 -12.70 -24.54
N GLU A 203 10.97 -11.79 -24.30
CA GLU A 203 10.73 -10.36 -24.55
C GLU A 203 10.81 -10.02 -26.04
N TYR A 204 11.50 -10.87 -26.82
CA TYR A 204 11.75 -10.62 -28.23
C TYR A 204 10.48 -10.84 -29.08
N PRO A 205 10.17 -9.89 -29.98
CA PRO A 205 9.05 -10.01 -30.89
C PRO A 205 9.35 -10.92 -32.08
N THR A 206 8.30 -11.45 -32.69
CA THR A 206 8.30 -11.98 -34.05
C THR A 206 8.07 -10.81 -35.02
N VAL A 207 8.95 -10.65 -36.00
CA VAL A 207 8.96 -9.48 -36.90
C VAL A 207 9.19 -9.92 -38.34
N ASP A 208 8.28 -9.53 -39.24
CA ASP A 208 8.54 -9.48 -40.68
C ASP A 208 8.89 -8.03 -41.04
N GLY A 209 10.19 -7.74 -41.15
CA GLY A 209 10.66 -6.37 -41.37
C GLY A 209 10.22 -5.75 -42.69
N LYS A 210 10.00 -6.56 -43.74
CA LYS A 210 9.53 -6.04 -45.04
C LYS A 210 8.04 -5.73 -44.97
N LEU A 211 7.26 -6.64 -44.37
CA LEU A 211 5.84 -6.44 -44.14
C LEU A 211 5.59 -5.24 -43.22
N SER A 212 6.34 -5.12 -42.11
CA SER A 212 6.20 -4.01 -41.15
C SER A 212 6.41 -2.63 -41.78
N ASN A 213 7.42 -2.47 -42.63
CA ASN A 213 7.60 -1.22 -43.38
C ASN A 213 6.44 -0.94 -44.34
N SER A 214 5.93 -1.97 -45.02
CA SER A 214 4.81 -1.83 -45.96
C SER A 214 3.51 -1.48 -45.24
N CYS A 215 3.20 -2.16 -44.12
CA CYS A 215 2.05 -1.89 -43.26
C CYS A 215 2.10 -0.49 -42.64
N TYR A 216 3.27 -0.04 -42.18
CA TYR A 216 3.46 1.31 -41.65
C TYR A 216 3.13 2.36 -42.71
N LEU A 217 3.69 2.25 -43.92
CA LEU A 217 3.47 3.23 -44.99
C LEU A 217 2.05 3.18 -45.54
N HIS A 218 1.44 2.00 -45.61
CA HIS A 218 0.04 1.86 -45.98
C HIS A 218 -0.89 2.53 -44.95
N ALA A 219 -0.68 2.28 -43.65
CA ALA A 219 -1.47 2.93 -42.61
C ALA A 219 -1.26 4.45 -42.59
N LEU A 220 -0.06 4.92 -42.94
CA LEU A 220 0.24 6.33 -43.14
C LEU A 220 -0.57 6.93 -44.30
N ASP A 221 -0.59 6.26 -45.46
CA ASP A 221 -1.35 6.68 -46.63
C ASP A 221 -2.84 6.84 -46.28
N GLU A 222 -3.43 5.81 -45.67
CA GLU A 222 -4.83 5.76 -45.24
C GLU A 222 -5.16 6.88 -44.25
N CYS A 223 -4.36 7.03 -43.19
CA CYS A 223 -4.56 8.09 -42.21
C CYS A 223 -4.42 9.47 -42.85
N TYR A 224 -3.44 9.67 -43.74
CA TYR A 224 -3.17 10.96 -44.34
C TYR A 224 -4.24 11.40 -45.33
N GLN A 225 -4.72 10.49 -46.18
CA GLN A 225 -5.82 10.78 -47.10
C GLN A 225 -7.10 11.16 -46.34
N LEU A 226 -7.42 10.42 -45.28
CA LEU A 226 -8.54 10.74 -44.40
C LEU A 226 -8.34 12.09 -43.67
N PHE A 227 -7.13 12.38 -43.22
CA PHE A 227 -6.78 13.67 -42.61
C PHE A 227 -6.99 14.81 -43.60
N CYS A 228 -6.49 14.67 -44.84
CA CYS A 228 -6.66 15.68 -45.89
C CYS A 228 -8.13 15.92 -46.19
N LYS A 229 -8.92 14.85 -46.36
CA LYS A 229 -10.37 14.92 -46.57
C LYS A 229 -11.09 15.63 -45.43
N LYS A 230 -10.76 15.31 -44.16
CA LYS A 230 -11.35 15.98 -42.99
C LYS A 230 -10.89 17.42 -42.81
N SER A 231 -9.78 17.80 -43.44
CA SER A 231 -9.23 19.15 -43.39
C SER A 231 -9.81 20.07 -44.49
N GLU A 232 -10.60 19.53 -45.42
CA GLU A 232 -11.32 20.32 -46.42
C GLU A 232 -12.26 21.33 -45.73
N GLY A 233 -12.13 22.62 -46.07
CA GLY A 233 -12.94 23.70 -45.49
C GLY A 233 -12.49 24.23 -44.11
N THR A 234 -11.47 23.66 -43.48
CA THR A 234 -10.97 24.10 -42.14
C THR A 234 -9.55 24.68 -42.15
N ALA A 235 -8.86 24.64 -43.29
CA ALA A 235 -7.43 24.91 -43.40
C ALA A 235 -7.01 26.39 -43.55
N ASN A 236 -7.81 27.36 -43.08
CA ASN A 236 -7.48 28.80 -43.09
C ASN A 236 -6.88 29.32 -44.43
N GLY A 237 -7.43 28.87 -45.57
CA GLY A 237 -6.97 29.27 -46.91
C GLY A 237 -5.74 28.53 -47.45
N LYS A 238 -5.12 27.60 -46.71
CA LYS A 238 -4.06 26.70 -47.21
C LYS A 238 -4.65 25.41 -47.77
N ALA A 239 -4.01 24.83 -48.79
CA ALA A 239 -4.41 23.52 -49.32
C ALA A 239 -4.22 22.42 -48.25
N PRO A 240 -5.19 21.50 -48.07
CA PRO A 240 -5.05 20.35 -47.17
C PRO A 240 -3.82 19.50 -47.50
N GLY A 241 -2.95 19.30 -46.53
CA GLY A 241 -1.72 18.51 -46.67
C GLY A 241 -0.52 19.09 -45.91
N VAL A 242 0.70 18.82 -46.38
CA VAL A 242 1.96 19.24 -45.73
C VAL A 242 2.05 20.76 -45.63
N ALA A 243 1.50 21.49 -46.62
CA ALA A 243 1.46 22.95 -46.60
C ALA A 243 0.61 23.52 -45.45
N SER A 244 -0.36 22.76 -44.94
CA SER A 244 -1.30 23.18 -43.89
C SER A 244 -0.78 23.00 -42.46
N VAL A 245 0.43 22.47 -42.30
CA VAL A 245 1.06 22.21 -40.99
C VAL A 245 2.45 22.81 -40.93
N ASP A 246 2.87 23.24 -39.74
CA ASP A 246 4.16 23.90 -39.52
C ASP A 246 5.24 22.87 -39.18
N TYR A 247 4.88 21.84 -38.42
CA TYR A 247 5.74 20.72 -38.07
C TYR A 247 5.01 19.38 -38.25
N ALA A 248 5.77 18.29 -38.39
CA ALA A 248 5.25 16.93 -38.40
C ALA A 248 6.13 15.99 -37.56
N VAL A 249 5.48 15.21 -36.72
CA VAL A 249 6.07 14.29 -35.75
C VAL A 249 5.52 12.90 -36.00
N PHE A 250 6.42 11.92 -36.10
CA PHE A 250 6.08 10.54 -36.43
C PHE A 250 6.53 9.59 -35.33
N HIS A 251 5.85 8.46 -35.19
CA HIS A 251 6.43 7.28 -34.58
C HIS A 251 7.74 6.94 -35.31
N SER A 252 8.81 6.70 -34.53
CA SER A 252 10.16 6.56 -35.08
C SER A 252 10.82 5.26 -34.62
N PRO A 253 10.51 4.11 -35.26
CA PRO A 253 11.29 2.89 -35.08
C PRO A 253 12.76 3.13 -35.39
N TYR A 254 13.02 3.90 -36.44
CA TYR A 254 14.33 4.42 -36.79
C TYR A 254 14.17 5.63 -37.72
N ASN A 255 15.13 6.54 -37.68
CA ASN A 255 15.00 7.84 -38.33
C ASN A 255 14.85 7.77 -39.86
N LYS A 256 15.43 6.75 -40.51
CA LYS A 256 15.21 6.55 -41.95
C LYS A 256 13.74 6.36 -42.29
N LEU A 257 12.98 5.62 -41.47
CA LEU A 257 11.54 5.44 -41.73
C LEU A 257 10.79 6.77 -41.58
N VAL A 258 11.19 7.65 -40.66
CA VAL A 258 10.63 8.99 -40.52
C VAL A 258 10.89 9.83 -41.79
N GLN A 259 12.11 9.79 -42.33
CA GLN A 259 12.44 10.45 -43.61
C GLN A 259 11.54 9.94 -44.75
N LYS A 260 11.35 8.61 -44.84
CA LYS A 260 10.46 7.99 -45.83
C LYS A 260 9.00 8.37 -45.63
N SER A 261 8.55 8.44 -44.37
CA SER A 261 7.17 8.76 -44.00
C SER A 261 6.81 10.18 -44.45
N PHE A 262 7.65 11.15 -44.10
CA PHE A 262 7.40 12.52 -44.49
C PHE A 262 7.47 12.71 -46.01
N ALA A 263 8.46 12.10 -46.67
CA ALA A 263 8.52 12.06 -48.13
C ALA A 263 7.22 11.47 -48.72
N ARG A 264 6.72 10.36 -48.18
CA ARG A 264 5.46 9.74 -48.61
C ARG A 264 4.28 10.72 -48.56
N LEU A 265 4.19 11.58 -47.55
CA LEU A 265 3.15 12.63 -47.50
C LEU A 265 3.23 13.59 -48.68
N LEU A 266 4.44 14.06 -49.04
CA LEU A 266 4.63 14.91 -50.22
C LEU A 266 4.31 14.21 -51.53
N PHE A 267 4.56 12.90 -51.63
CA PHE A 267 4.11 12.11 -52.78
C PHE A 267 2.58 12.07 -52.88
N LEU A 268 1.88 11.89 -51.77
CA LEU A 268 0.42 11.93 -51.76
C LEU A 268 -0.12 13.32 -52.11
N ASP A 269 0.56 14.39 -51.66
CA ASP A 269 0.23 15.77 -52.04
C ASP A 269 0.47 16.02 -53.53
N SER A 270 1.58 15.51 -54.09
CA SER A 270 1.89 15.66 -55.51
C SER A 270 0.85 14.97 -56.39
N ARG A 271 0.38 13.77 -55.99
CA ARG A 271 -0.70 13.07 -56.71
C ARG A 271 -2.00 13.87 -56.73
N ARG A 272 -2.38 14.51 -55.62
CA ARG A 272 -3.58 15.35 -55.57
C ARG A 272 -3.40 16.60 -56.43
N SER A 273 -2.27 17.29 -56.29
CA SER A 273 -2.03 18.58 -56.94
C SER A 273 -1.78 18.48 -58.45
N LEU A 274 -1.10 17.43 -58.92
CA LEU A 274 -0.89 17.19 -60.35
C LEU A 274 -2.19 16.81 -61.07
N LYS A 275 -3.14 16.15 -60.38
CA LYS A 275 -4.47 15.83 -60.93
C LYS A 275 -5.38 17.05 -61.05
N THR A 276 -5.17 18.10 -60.25
CA THR A 276 -5.95 19.34 -60.30
C THR A 276 -5.41 20.35 -61.31
N GLY A 277 -4.24 20.12 -61.91
CA GLY A 277 -3.67 20.96 -62.98
C GLY A 277 -2.96 22.23 -62.51
N ASP A 278 -2.53 22.32 -61.25
CA ASP A 278 -1.79 23.47 -60.71
C ASP A 278 -0.38 23.59 -61.33
N GLU A 279 -0.10 24.70 -62.02
CA GLU A 279 1.17 24.95 -62.72
C GLU A 279 2.38 25.03 -61.76
N ALA A 280 2.22 25.60 -60.57
CA ALA A 280 3.30 25.64 -59.58
C ALA A 280 3.62 24.23 -59.03
N ALA A 281 2.60 23.37 -58.94
CA ALA A 281 2.77 21.97 -58.57
C ALA A 281 3.43 21.15 -59.67
N LYS A 282 3.17 21.45 -60.95
CA LYS A 282 3.84 20.80 -62.09
C LYS A 282 5.35 21.02 -62.08
N GLU A 283 5.80 22.22 -61.72
CA GLU A 283 7.23 22.52 -61.60
C GLU A 283 7.83 21.81 -60.38
N LYS A 284 7.25 21.98 -59.17
CA LYS A 284 7.78 21.39 -57.93
C LYS A 284 7.84 19.86 -57.97
N PHE A 285 6.86 19.21 -58.60
CA PHE A 285 6.72 17.76 -58.62
C PHE A 285 7.00 17.11 -59.97
N ALA A 286 7.66 17.81 -60.91
CA ALA A 286 7.94 17.31 -62.26
C ALA A 286 8.55 15.89 -62.26
N GLN A 287 9.53 15.65 -61.39
CA GLN A 287 10.20 14.36 -61.28
C GLN A 287 9.32 13.22 -60.72
N LEU A 288 8.16 13.54 -60.12
CA LEU A 288 7.23 12.56 -59.56
C LEU A 288 6.06 12.23 -60.50
N ALA A 289 5.93 12.95 -61.63
CA ALA A 289 4.80 12.83 -62.55
C ALA A 289 4.57 11.39 -63.05
N LYS A 290 5.64 10.61 -63.25
CA LYS A 290 5.54 9.23 -63.75
C LYS A 290 4.84 8.24 -62.81
N TRP A 291 4.69 8.57 -61.51
CA TRP A 291 4.03 7.73 -60.51
C TRP A 291 2.64 8.25 -60.10
N VAL A 292 2.09 9.25 -60.80
CA VAL A 292 0.82 9.91 -60.41
C VAL A 292 -0.38 8.96 -60.47
N ASP A 293 -0.37 8.01 -61.41
CA ASP A 293 -1.48 7.08 -61.63
C ASP A 293 -1.16 5.63 -61.25
N THR A 294 0.09 5.33 -60.85
CA THR A 294 0.46 4.01 -60.31
C THR A 294 -0.40 3.68 -59.07
N PRO A 295 -0.93 2.46 -58.91
CA PRO A 295 -1.61 2.04 -57.67
C PRO A 295 -0.73 2.26 -56.43
N LEU A 296 -1.31 2.69 -55.30
CA LEU A 296 -0.52 3.09 -54.12
C LEU A 296 0.23 1.90 -53.51
N GLU A 297 -0.36 0.71 -53.55
CA GLU A 297 0.19 -0.54 -53.04
C GLU A 297 1.49 -0.91 -53.76
N GLU A 298 1.54 -0.70 -55.08
CA GLU A 298 2.72 -0.96 -55.92
C GLU A 298 3.87 0.00 -55.61
N THR A 299 3.57 1.18 -55.07
CA THR A 299 4.57 2.21 -54.77
C THR A 299 5.21 2.08 -53.39
N LEU A 300 4.71 1.22 -52.49
CA LEU A 300 5.20 1.11 -51.11
C LEU A 300 6.65 0.64 -51.01
N ASN A 301 7.11 -0.18 -51.96
CA ASN A 301 8.44 -0.76 -51.99
C ASN A 301 9.30 -0.25 -53.17
N ASP A 302 8.85 0.78 -53.88
CA ASP A 302 9.58 1.36 -55.01
C ASP A 302 10.75 2.23 -54.52
N ARG A 303 11.97 1.74 -54.77
CA ARG A 303 13.21 2.42 -54.36
C ARG A 303 13.51 3.66 -55.18
N GLU A 304 13.13 3.69 -56.45
CA GLU A 304 13.36 4.85 -57.31
C GLU A 304 12.44 5.99 -56.88
N LEU A 305 11.17 5.68 -56.59
CA LEU A 305 10.23 6.64 -56.02
C LEU A 305 10.74 7.19 -54.68
N ASP A 306 11.15 6.32 -53.75
CA ASP A 306 11.68 6.73 -52.44
C ASP A 306 12.82 7.74 -52.57
N LEU A 307 13.77 7.50 -53.48
CA LEU A 307 14.90 8.40 -53.71
C LEU A 307 14.44 9.75 -54.30
N ALA A 308 13.57 9.73 -55.31
CA ALA A 308 13.06 10.93 -55.95
C ALA A 308 12.26 11.79 -54.97
N VAL A 309 11.33 11.20 -54.23
CA VAL A 309 10.47 11.93 -53.28
C VAL A 309 11.26 12.45 -52.10
N ARG A 310 12.24 11.71 -51.56
CA ARG A 310 13.15 12.24 -50.53
C ARG A 310 14.01 13.40 -51.03
N GLY A 311 14.32 13.44 -52.33
CA GLY A 311 14.94 14.59 -52.97
C GLY A 311 14.05 15.83 -52.91
N VAL A 312 12.78 15.71 -53.34
CA VAL A 312 11.79 16.81 -53.25
C VAL A 312 11.57 17.26 -51.80
N ALA A 313 11.42 16.30 -50.90
CA ALA A 313 11.04 16.56 -49.51
C ALA A 313 12.18 17.08 -48.64
N LYS A 314 13.41 17.21 -49.16
CA LYS A 314 14.59 17.48 -48.33
C LYS A 314 14.50 18.79 -47.53
N GLU A 315 14.09 19.87 -48.17
CA GLU A 315 13.97 21.19 -47.51
C GLU A 315 12.81 21.22 -46.52
N ASP A 316 11.63 20.73 -46.95
CA ASP A 316 10.45 20.60 -46.09
C ASP A 316 10.73 19.66 -44.89
N PHE A 317 11.50 18.60 -45.06
CA PHE A 317 11.89 17.69 -43.98
C PHE A 317 12.81 18.38 -42.96
N ASN A 318 13.82 19.11 -43.45
CA ASN A 318 14.76 19.81 -42.59
C ASN A 318 14.09 20.88 -41.71
N THR A 319 13.04 21.52 -42.23
CA THR A 319 12.31 22.57 -41.52
C THR A 319 11.21 21.99 -40.64
N LYS A 320 10.39 21.06 -41.15
CA LYS A 320 9.17 20.59 -40.49
C LYS A 320 9.34 19.36 -39.60
N VAL A 321 10.38 18.53 -39.81
CA VAL A 321 10.51 17.21 -39.14
C VAL A 321 11.84 17.03 -38.42
N SER A 322 12.96 17.44 -39.03
CA SER A 322 14.29 17.29 -38.44
C SER A 322 14.41 17.84 -37.00
N PRO A 323 13.78 18.99 -36.65
CA PRO A 323 13.81 19.50 -35.27
C PRO A 323 13.22 18.55 -34.21
N SER A 324 12.42 17.55 -34.60
CA SER A 324 11.82 16.58 -33.69
C SER A 324 12.62 15.27 -33.56
N CYS A 325 13.75 15.11 -34.27
CA CYS A 325 14.35 13.79 -34.48
C CYS A 325 15.54 13.46 -33.57
N THR A 326 16.25 14.47 -33.04
CA THR A 326 17.58 14.29 -32.43
C THR A 326 17.58 13.31 -31.26
N THR A 327 16.58 13.38 -30.38
CA THR A 327 16.51 12.49 -29.21
C THR A 327 16.30 11.03 -29.63
N SER A 328 15.36 10.73 -30.52
CA SER A 328 15.17 9.35 -31.00
C SER A 328 16.34 8.82 -31.79
N GLN A 329 17.12 9.66 -32.48
CA GLN A 329 18.40 9.25 -33.09
C GLN A 329 19.45 8.84 -32.04
N GLN A 330 19.35 9.37 -30.82
CA GLN A 330 20.32 9.16 -29.73
C GLN A 330 19.88 8.08 -28.73
N LEU A 331 18.56 7.82 -28.63
CA LEU A 331 17.96 6.83 -27.74
C LEU A 331 17.60 5.51 -28.46
N GLY A 332 17.31 5.57 -29.76
CA GLY A 332 16.70 4.46 -30.48
C GLY A 332 15.16 4.44 -30.32
N ASN A 333 14.55 3.28 -30.60
CA ASN A 333 13.11 3.12 -30.55
C ASN A 333 12.62 2.97 -29.10
N CYS A 334 11.71 3.86 -28.68
CA CYS A 334 11.07 3.78 -27.36
C CYS A 334 9.61 3.29 -27.46
N TYR A 335 9.28 2.53 -28.51
CA TYR A 335 7.93 2.03 -28.82
C TYR A 335 6.82 3.07 -28.60
N THR A 336 5.92 2.88 -27.63
CA THR A 336 4.80 3.80 -27.38
C THR A 336 5.24 5.22 -27.07
N ALA A 337 6.40 5.37 -26.42
CA ALA A 337 6.98 6.65 -26.07
C ALA A 337 7.62 7.36 -27.27
N ALA A 338 7.89 6.67 -28.38
CA ALA A 338 8.72 7.22 -29.47
C ALA A 338 8.13 8.47 -30.14
N VAL A 339 6.81 8.47 -30.44
CA VAL A 339 6.17 9.64 -31.06
C VAL A 339 6.15 10.85 -30.10
N TYR A 340 5.99 10.59 -28.80
CA TYR A 340 5.95 11.63 -27.77
C TYR A 340 7.34 12.12 -27.37
N MET A 341 8.36 11.27 -27.46
CA MET A 341 9.76 11.66 -27.32
C MET A 341 10.17 12.61 -28.45
N ASN A 342 9.68 12.37 -29.66
CA ASN A 342 9.87 13.29 -30.78
C ASN A 342 9.11 14.62 -30.58
N LEU A 343 7.89 14.57 -30.04
CA LEU A 343 7.16 15.78 -29.67
C LEU A 343 7.90 16.59 -28.60
N ALA A 344 8.40 15.94 -27.54
CA ALA A 344 9.22 16.58 -26.52
C ALA A 344 10.51 17.18 -27.12
N THR A 345 11.11 16.51 -28.10
CA THR A 345 12.27 17.02 -28.85
C THR A 345 11.93 18.29 -29.62
N LEU A 346 10.78 18.31 -30.28
CA LEU A 346 10.30 19.49 -30.99
C LEU A 346 10.04 20.65 -30.03
N VAL A 347 9.37 20.41 -28.89
CA VAL A 347 9.11 21.43 -27.87
C VAL A 347 10.43 21.99 -27.33
N HIS A 348 11.37 21.13 -26.97
CA HIS A 348 12.71 21.54 -26.53
C HIS A 348 13.43 22.41 -27.58
N ALA A 349 13.35 22.06 -28.86
CA ALA A 349 14.06 22.75 -29.93
C ALA A 349 13.38 24.02 -30.46
N ARG A 350 12.04 24.12 -30.32
CA ARG A 350 11.21 25.11 -31.03
C ARG A 350 10.10 25.73 -30.16
N ALA A 351 10.21 25.70 -28.83
CA ALA A 351 9.20 26.25 -27.91
C ALA A 351 8.69 27.65 -28.31
N LYS A 352 9.60 28.56 -28.70
CA LYS A 352 9.25 29.93 -29.12
C LYS A 352 8.40 29.96 -30.38
N ASP A 353 8.74 29.15 -31.38
CA ASP A 353 8.00 29.09 -32.64
C ASP A 353 6.62 28.43 -32.42
N LEU A 354 6.57 27.41 -31.56
CA LEU A 354 5.32 26.76 -31.16
C LEU A 354 4.41 27.73 -30.40
N ALA A 355 4.94 28.58 -29.52
CA ALA A 355 4.16 29.57 -28.77
C ALA A 355 3.38 30.56 -29.67
N LEU A 356 3.84 30.78 -30.91
CA LEU A 356 3.20 31.68 -31.87
C LEU A 356 1.94 31.10 -32.55
N GLY A 357 1.56 29.86 -32.28
CA GLY A 357 0.34 29.27 -32.84
C GLY A 357 0.57 28.26 -33.97
N SER A 358 1.54 27.37 -33.81
CA SER A 358 1.87 26.34 -34.80
C SER A 358 0.85 25.19 -34.87
N ARG A 359 0.78 24.53 -36.03
CA ARG A 359 0.06 23.27 -36.25
C ARG A 359 1.07 22.13 -36.39
N VAL A 360 1.04 21.20 -35.44
CA VAL A 360 1.94 20.03 -35.40
C VAL A 360 1.16 18.78 -35.81
N LEU A 361 1.48 18.22 -36.97
CA LEU A 361 0.93 16.94 -37.41
C LEU A 361 1.56 15.80 -36.61
N MET A 362 0.74 14.94 -36.02
CA MET A 362 1.16 13.76 -35.26
C MET A 362 0.76 12.52 -36.03
N PHE A 363 1.68 11.58 -36.24
CA PHE A 363 1.36 10.24 -36.75
C PHE A 363 1.87 9.17 -35.78
N SER A 364 0.94 8.45 -35.17
CA SER A 364 1.21 7.32 -34.30
C SER A 364 0.86 6.02 -35.00
N TYR A 365 1.74 5.03 -34.90
CA TYR A 365 1.55 3.69 -35.47
C TYR A 365 1.91 2.64 -34.43
N GLY A 366 1.16 1.54 -34.40
CA GLY A 366 1.54 0.31 -33.73
C GLY A 366 1.13 -0.88 -34.58
N SER A 367 2.05 -1.83 -34.75
CA SER A 367 1.84 -3.08 -35.50
C SER A 367 0.65 -3.90 -34.99
N GLY A 368 0.10 -4.75 -35.87
CA GLY A 368 -1.13 -5.51 -35.62
C GLY A 368 -2.35 -5.20 -36.49
N SER A 369 -2.66 -3.99 -36.98
CA SER A 369 -2.09 -2.68 -36.69
C SER A 369 -3.17 -1.63 -36.41
N LEU A 370 -2.81 -0.65 -35.58
CA LEU A 370 -3.58 0.56 -35.30
C LEU A 370 -2.71 1.78 -35.58
N ALA A 371 -3.25 2.74 -36.32
CA ALA A 371 -2.60 4.00 -36.59
C ALA A 371 -3.58 5.17 -36.48
N THR A 372 -3.10 6.30 -35.97
CA THR A 372 -3.89 7.54 -35.91
C THR A 372 -3.01 8.72 -36.30
N MET A 373 -3.58 9.59 -37.13
CA MET A 373 -3.05 10.90 -37.44
C MET A 373 -3.95 11.98 -36.84
N PHE A 374 -3.36 12.99 -36.21
CA PHE A 374 -4.07 14.13 -35.62
C PHE A 374 -3.19 15.36 -35.60
N VAL A 375 -3.76 16.53 -35.31
CA VAL A 375 -3.01 17.78 -35.21
C VAL A 375 -3.04 18.28 -33.77
N LEU A 376 -1.89 18.73 -33.28
CA LEU A 376 -1.81 19.57 -32.10
C LEU A 376 -1.72 21.03 -32.54
N ARG A 377 -2.66 21.86 -32.08
CA ARG A 377 -2.58 23.31 -32.21
C ARG A 377 -1.89 23.87 -30.99
N THR A 378 -0.80 24.59 -31.19
CA THR A 378 -0.05 25.16 -30.08
C THR A 378 -0.50 26.58 -29.76
N ARG A 379 -0.31 27.01 -28.51
CA ARG A 379 -0.59 28.36 -28.01
C ARG A 379 0.11 28.56 -26.67
N GLU A 380 0.10 29.79 -26.17
CA GLU A 380 0.43 30.04 -24.77
C GLU A 380 -0.82 29.89 -23.88
N PRO A 381 -0.72 29.16 -22.76
CA PRO A 381 -1.81 28.97 -21.81
C PRO A 381 -1.89 30.15 -20.82
N ALA A 382 -2.98 30.25 -20.05
CA ALA A 382 -3.09 31.27 -19.01
C ALA A 382 -2.15 30.99 -17.83
N GLU A 383 -2.01 29.72 -17.44
CA GLU A 383 -1.08 29.30 -16.39
C GLU A 383 0.36 29.20 -16.90
N ARG A 384 1.19 30.19 -16.53
CA ARG A 384 2.60 30.28 -16.99
C ARG A 384 3.44 29.02 -16.70
N LYS A 385 3.14 28.27 -15.63
CA LYS A 385 3.86 27.03 -15.30
C LYS A 385 3.76 25.97 -16.42
N PHE A 386 2.70 26.04 -17.23
CA PHE A 386 2.45 25.19 -18.39
C PHE A 386 2.88 25.81 -19.73
N SER A 387 3.57 26.96 -19.74
CA SER A 387 4.09 27.56 -20.99
C SER A 387 5.05 26.63 -21.72
N LEU A 388 5.09 26.72 -23.06
CA LEU A 388 5.96 25.87 -23.89
C LEU A 388 7.44 26.07 -23.57
N GLU A 389 7.84 27.30 -23.21
CA GLU A 389 9.20 27.57 -22.73
C GLU A 389 9.53 26.86 -21.42
N ASN A 390 8.59 26.80 -20.48
CA ASN A 390 8.80 26.09 -19.22
C ASN A 390 8.85 24.57 -19.44
N ILE A 391 8.04 24.04 -20.36
CA ILE A 391 8.14 22.64 -20.77
C ILE A 391 9.52 22.35 -21.36
N ALA A 392 10.00 23.18 -22.30
CA ALA A 392 11.33 23.03 -22.88
C ALA A 392 12.46 23.08 -21.84
N LYS A 393 12.40 24.04 -20.91
CA LYS A 393 13.36 24.14 -19.79
C LYS A 393 13.32 22.91 -18.88
N SER A 394 12.13 22.38 -18.61
CA SER A 394 11.95 21.18 -17.80
C SER A 394 12.60 19.97 -18.45
N LEU A 395 12.39 19.79 -19.75
CA LEU A 395 12.86 18.64 -20.51
C LEU A 395 14.40 18.56 -20.56
N ASP A 396 15.07 19.69 -20.81
CA ASP A 396 16.54 19.84 -20.86
C ASP A 396 17.25 18.72 -21.65
N LEU A 397 16.73 18.40 -22.84
CA LEU A 397 17.11 17.18 -23.55
C LEU A 397 18.57 17.18 -24.01
N THR A 398 19.09 18.32 -24.46
CA THR A 398 20.48 18.44 -24.92
C THR A 398 21.45 18.05 -23.81
N ALA A 399 21.37 18.70 -22.64
CA ALA A 399 22.27 18.44 -21.53
C ALA A 399 22.10 17.02 -20.98
N ARG A 400 20.86 16.51 -20.91
CA ARG A 400 20.59 15.14 -20.43
C ARG A 400 21.14 14.07 -21.36
N LEU A 401 21.07 14.26 -22.68
CA LEU A 401 21.64 13.33 -23.65
C LEU A 401 23.17 13.31 -23.60
N GLU A 402 23.80 14.47 -23.39
CA GLU A 402 25.25 14.62 -23.26
C GLU A 402 25.82 14.00 -21.97
N ARG A 403 25.05 14.00 -20.88
CA ARG A 403 25.44 13.42 -19.58
C ARG A 403 25.36 11.90 -19.52
N ARG A 404 24.88 11.23 -20.58
CA ARG A 404 24.78 9.76 -20.61
C ARG A 404 26.16 9.10 -20.70
N ASN A 405 26.28 7.93 -20.09
CA ASN A 405 27.50 7.14 -20.11
C ASN A 405 27.54 6.23 -21.33
N LYS A 406 28.62 6.32 -22.10
CA LYS A 406 28.85 5.44 -23.25
C LYS A 406 29.28 4.05 -22.77
N LYS A 407 28.65 3.00 -23.30
CA LYS A 407 28.99 1.59 -23.12
C LYS A 407 29.58 0.99 -24.39
N THR A 408 30.40 -0.03 -24.25
CA THR A 408 30.92 -0.79 -25.42
C THR A 408 29.85 -1.74 -25.97
N PRO A 409 29.94 -2.16 -27.25
CA PRO A 409 29.09 -3.20 -27.82
C PRO A 409 29.09 -4.53 -27.05
N GLU A 410 30.21 -4.89 -26.43
CA GLU A 410 30.35 -6.07 -25.57
C GLU A 410 29.55 -5.92 -24.28
N GLU A 411 29.66 -4.77 -23.59
CA GLU A 411 28.88 -4.46 -22.38
C GLU A 411 27.38 -4.44 -22.68
N TYR A 412 26.98 -3.83 -23.81
CA TYR A 412 25.60 -3.86 -24.28
C TYR A 412 25.12 -5.30 -24.51
N THR A 413 25.90 -6.11 -25.22
CA THR A 413 25.57 -7.52 -25.49
C THR A 413 25.47 -8.34 -24.21
N ALA A 414 26.34 -8.09 -23.23
CA ALA A 414 26.30 -8.74 -21.92
C ALA A 414 25.02 -8.37 -21.15
N ARG A 415 24.61 -7.09 -21.16
CA ARG A 415 23.35 -6.65 -20.54
C ARG A 415 22.12 -7.24 -21.21
N MET A 416 22.08 -7.32 -22.54
CA MET A 416 20.96 -7.96 -23.25
C MET A 416 20.85 -9.45 -22.90
N LYS A 417 21.98 -10.17 -22.78
CA LYS A 417 21.99 -11.56 -22.33
C LYS A 417 21.50 -11.70 -20.87
N LEU A 418 21.91 -10.79 -20.00
CA LEU A 418 21.44 -10.79 -18.61
C LEU A 418 19.92 -10.54 -18.55
N ARG A 419 19.40 -9.60 -19.34
CA ARG A 419 17.97 -9.33 -19.46
C ARG A 419 17.20 -10.54 -19.97
N GLU A 420 17.68 -11.18 -21.04
CA GLU A 420 17.08 -12.42 -21.56
C GLU A 420 17.03 -13.53 -20.52
N LYS A 421 18.09 -13.70 -19.72
CA LYS A 421 18.14 -14.69 -18.64
C LYS A 421 17.18 -14.37 -17.48
N THR A 422 16.98 -13.09 -17.20
CA THR A 422 16.19 -12.62 -16.04
C THR A 422 14.72 -12.36 -16.39
N TYR A 423 14.38 -12.27 -17.67
CA TYR A 423 13.02 -12.11 -18.16
C TYR A 423 12.15 -13.31 -17.76
N GLY A 424 11.07 -13.07 -17.01
CA GLY A 424 10.15 -14.11 -16.55
C GLY A 424 10.68 -15.02 -15.43
N ALA A 425 11.87 -14.75 -14.87
CA ALA A 425 12.41 -15.51 -13.76
C ALA A 425 11.58 -15.29 -12.48
N LYS A 426 11.16 -16.39 -11.83
CA LYS A 426 10.21 -16.35 -10.71
C LYS A 426 10.87 -16.11 -9.35
N ASN A 427 12.08 -16.62 -9.12
CA ASN A 427 12.75 -16.60 -7.81
C ASN A 427 14.25 -16.30 -7.93
N GLY A 428 14.81 -15.58 -6.96
CA GLY A 428 16.27 -15.48 -6.75
C GLY A 428 17.04 -14.66 -7.78
N VAL A 429 16.38 -13.74 -8.50
CA VAL A 429 17.06 -12.84 -9.45
C VAL A 429 17.91 -11.84 -8.67
N LYS A 430 19.23 -12.05 -8.71
CA LYS A 430 20.20 -11.09 -8.17
C LYS A 430 20.39 -9.95 -9.15
N LEU A 431 19.88 -8.76 -8.79
CA LEU A 431 20.12 -7.52 -9.51
C LEU A 431 21.58 -7.10 -9.35
N THR A 432 22.23 -6.75 -10.45
CA THR A 432 23.68 -6.52 -10.57
C THR A 432 24.04 -5.06 -10.75
N GLN A 433 23.12 -4.22 -11.25
CA GLN A 433 23.35 -2.79 -11.34
C GLN A 433 23.48 -2.19 -9.94
N SER A 434 24.55 -1.40 -9.73
CA SER A 434 24.78 -0.69 -8.47
C SER A 434 23.73 0.39 -8.29
N ILE A 435 23.12 0.48 -7.11
CA ILE A 435 22.19 1.56 -6.76
C ILE A 435 22.88 2.93 -6.86
N ALA A 436 24.18 3.01 -6.54
CA ALA A 436 24.96 4.24 -6.65
C ALA A 436 25.15 4.72 -8.11
N SER A 437 24.90 3.86 -9.11
CA SER A 437 24.92 4.26 -10.53
C SER A 437 23.60 4.88 -11.01
N ILE A 438 22.56 4.86 -10.17
CA ILE A 438 21.23 5.37 -10.49
C ILE A 438 21.18 6.84 -10.06
N PRO A 439 20.92 7.77 -11.00
CA PRO A 439 20.85 9.20 -10.69
C PRO A 439 19.86 9.50 -9.56
N GLU A 440 20.16 10.54 -8.78
CA GLU A 440 19.35 10.96 -7.64
C GLU A 440 17.89 11.23 -8.01
N GLY A 441 16.98 10.76 -7.14
CA GLY A 441 15.55 10.95 -7.29
C GLY A 441 14.89 10.07 -8.36
N GLU A 442 15.64 9.21 -9.05
CA GLU A 442 15.10 8.23 -9.99
C GLU A 442 14.64 6.95 -9.28
N PHE A 443 13.59 6.34 -9.82
CA PHE A 443 13.07 5.07 -9.33
C PHE A 443 13.81 3.90 -9.98
N TYR A 444 13.99 2.84 -9.21
CA TYR A 444 14.63 1.62 -9.65
C TYR A 444 13.96 0.39 -9.06
N LEU A 445 14.07 -0.74 -9.75
CA LEU A 445 13.67 -2.04 -9.24
C LEU A 445 14.63 -2.44 -8.12
N ASP A 446 14.12 -2.47 -6.89
CA ASP A 446 14.89 -2.79 -5.70
C ASP A 446 15.12 -4.29 -5.56
N ARG A 447 14.03 -5.04 -5.67
CA ARG A 447 14.02 -6.50 -5.58
C ARG A 447 12.78 -7.11 -6.24
N ILE A 448 12.89 -8.38 -6.59
CA ILE A 448 11.77 -9.27 -6.94
C ILE A 448 11.78 -10.40 -5.92
N ASP A 449 10.67 -10.64 -5.24
CA ASP A 449 10.58 -11.74 -4.28
C ASP A 449 10.19 -13.08 -4.93
N GLU A 450 10.09 -14.13 -4.12
CA GLU A 450 9.77 -15.50 -4.58
C GLU A 450 8.36 -15.68 -5.13
N MET A 451 7.48 -14.69 -4.94
CA MET A 451 6.14 -14.67 -5.54
C MET A 451 6.12 -13.88 -6.86
N GLY A 452 7.26 -13.34 -7.31
CA GLY A 452 7.34 -12.47 -8.48
C GLY A 452 6.87 -11.03 -8.21
N ARG A 453 6.65 -10.63 -6.95
CA ARG A 453 6.27 -9.26 -6.61
C ARG A 453 7.48 -8.36 -6.76
N ARG A 454 7.30 -7.26 -7.50
CA ARG A 454 8.34 -6.27 -7.79
C ARG A 454 8.23 -5.10 -6.83
N PHE A 455 9.34 -4.74 -6.19
CA PHE A 455 9.43 -3.62 -5.26
C PHE A 455 10.31 -2.54 -5.87
N TYR A 456 9.86 -1.29 -5.80
CA TYR A 456 10.57 -0.14 -6.37
C TYR A 456 11.01 0.79 -5.26
N ALA A 457 12.22 1.32 -5.37
CA ALA A 457 12.77 2.31 -4.47
C ALA A 457 13.23 3.54 -5.25
N ARG A 458 13.40 4.67 -4.55
CA ARG A 458 13.88 5.93 -5.12
C ARG A 458 15.28 6.21 -4.60
N SER A 459 16.22 6.52 -5.49
CA SER A 459 17.61 6.83 -5.12
C SER A 459 17.68 8.09 -4.25
N LYS A 460 18.45 8.04 -3.15
CA LYS A 460 18.71 9.14 -2.21
C LYS A 460 20.16 9.64 -2.37
N PRO A 461 20.47 10.90 -2.02
CA PRO A 461 21.84 11.43 -2.07
C PRO A 461 22.77 10.68 -1.10
N GLN A 462 24.02 10.44 -1.52
CA GLN A 462 25.08 9.97 -0.63
C GLN A 462 25.60 11.17 0.18
N VAL A 463 25.50 11.11 1.50
CA VAL A 463 26.14 12.08 2.39
C VAL A 463 27.13 11.35 3.29
N THR A 464 28.38 11.80 3.19
CA THR A 464 29.48 11.53 4.12
C THR A 464 29.18 12.12 5.50
N SER A 465 29.44 11.33 6.53
CA SER A 465 29.20 11.51 7.96
C SER A 465 29.49 12.90 8.57
N GLU A 466 28.66 13.29 9.56
CA GLU A 466 29.01 13.90 10.87
C GLU A 466 27.94 14.85 11.49
N GLY A 467 26.73 14.99 10.91
CA GLY A 467 25.61 15.78 11.49
C GLY A 467 24.60 15.00 12.35
N ASP A 468 25.01 13.83 12.85
CA ASP A 468 24.24 12.58 12.81
C ASP A 468 23.32 12.28 14.02
N ASN A 469 22.56 13.25 14.55
CA ASN A 469 21.62 12.92 15.65
C ASN A 469 20.24 13.60 15.58
N GLN A 470 20.14 14.84 15.11
CA GLN A 470 18.84 15.53 15.02
C GLN A 470 18.08 15.22 13.72
N GLU A 471 18.80 14.99 12.63
CA GLU A 471 18.20 14.65 11.32
C GLU A 471 17.80 13.18 11.25
N GLN A 472 18.51 12.30 11.98
CA GLN A 472 18.20 10.88 12.13
C GLN A 472 16.90 10.68 12.94
N GLN A 473 16.66 11.47 13.99
CA GLN A 473 15.38 11.49 14.70
C GLN A 473 14.21 11.96 13.83
N ARG A 474 14.42 12.98 12.98
CA ARG A 474 13.40 13.40 12.00
C ARG A 474 13.16 12.35 10.91
N LEU A 475 14.20 11.67 10.43
CA LEU A 475 14.08 10.60 9.44
C LEU A 475 13.33 9.37 10.00
N VAL A 476 13.64 8.96 11.24
CA VAL A 476 12.96 7.86 11.94
C VAL A 476 11.50 8.19 12.19
N LYS A 477 11.20 9.42 12.66
CA LYS A 477 9.80 9.90 12.76
C LYS A 477 9.08 9.84 11.42
N SER A 478 9.68 10.36 10.34
CA SER A 478 9.07 10.33 9.01
C SER A 478 8.88 8.92 8.44
N THR A 479 9.79 7.97 8.75
CA THR A 479 9.72 6.58 8.26
C THR A 479 8.66 5.79 9.00
N GLN A 480 8.54 5.99 10.31
CA GLN A 480 7.47 5.39 11.11
C GLN A 480 6.09 5.96 10.72
N GLU A 481 6.00 7.26 10.43
CA GLU A 481 4.75 7.90 9.95
C GLU A 481 4.37 7.42 8.54
N LEU A 482 5.32 7.32 7.61
CA LEU A 482 5.11 6.78 6.26
C LEU A 482 4.78 5.28 6.22
N ALA A 483 5.16 4.53 7.25
CA ALA A 483 4.89 3.09 7.39
C ALA A 483 3.63 2.77 8.22
N GLY A 484 2.84 3.78 8.60
CA GLY A 484 1.55 3.60 9.29
C GLY A 484 1.64 3.37 10.80
N ALA A 485 2.70 3.84 11.47
CA ALA A 485 2.78 3.81 12.92
C ALA A 485 1.92 4.93 13.55
N VAL A 486 1.08 4.57 14.52
CA VAL A 486 0.11 5.47 15.17
C VAL A 486 0.52 5.78 16.60
N TYR A 487 0.12 6.95 17.10
CA TYR A 487 0.43 7.37 18.47
C TYR A 487 -0.56 6.77 19.45
N VAL A 488 -0.06 6.31 20.59
CA VAL A 488 -0.89 5.96 21.74
C VAL A 488 -1.09 7.23 22.57
N ALA A 489 -2.27 7.82 22.46
CA ALA A 489 -2.57 9.09 23.11
C ALA A 489 -3.02 8.91 24.57
N GLY A 490 -3.79 7.86 24.87
CA GLY A 490 -4.24 7.59 26.23
C GLY A 490 -4.55 6.13 26.48
N THR A 491 -4.45 5.73 27.73
CA THR A 491 -4.71 4.38 28.23
C THR A 491 -5.58 4.44 29.47
N SER A 492 -6.28 3.36 29.75
CA SER A 492 -6.92 3.13 31.03
C SER A 492 -6.94 1.65 31.33
N VAL A 493 -6.93 1.32 32.62
CA VAL A 493 -7.03 -0.05 33.10
C VAL A 493 -7.93 -0.10 34.32
N GLY A 494 -8.91 -1.00 34.25
CA GLY A 494 -9.78 -1.37 35.35
C GLY A 494 -9.39 -2.74 35.88
N LEU A 495 -8.65 -2.79 36.98
CA LEU A 495 -8.16 -4.05 37.54
C LEU A 495 -9.17 -4.67 38.51
N PRO A 496 -9.21 -6.01 38.59
CA PRO A 496 -9.94 -6.71 39.65
C PRO A 496 -9.32 -6.45 41.04
N GLY A 497 -10.08 -6.70 42.10
CA GLY A 497 -9.62 -6.56 43.49
C GLY A 497 -9.44 -5.13 44.02
N GLN A 498 -9.62 -4.09 43.20
CA GLN A 498 -9.54 -2.69 43.64
C GLN A 498 -10.87 -2.19 44.24
N ALA A 499 -10.80 -1.32 45.25
CA ALA A 499 -11.99 -0.71 45.85
C ALA A 499 -12.79 0.16 44.86
N LYS A 500 -12.07 0.94 44.03
CA LYS A 500 -12.60 1.52 42.79
C LYS A 500 -11.95 0.82 41.62
N VAL A 501 -12.73 0.42 40.63
CA VAL A 501 -12.22 -0.32 39.47
C VAL A 501 -11.17 0.51 38.71
N PHE A 502 -11.40 1.81 38.54
CA PHE A 502 -10.47 2.73 37.90
C PHE A 502 -9.92 3.73 38.93
N GLU A 503 -8.62 3.67 39.21
CA GLU A 503 -7.91 4.60 40.11
C GLU A 503 -6.87 5.46 39.36
N GLY A 504 -6.99 5.56 38.03
CA GLY A 504 -6.06 6.30 37.17
C GLY A 504 -4.64 5.72 37.22
N GLU A 505 -3.64 6.57 37.43
CA GLU A 505 -2.23 6.18 37.50
C GLU A 505 -1.96 5.09 38.54
N LYS A 506 -2.69 5.06 39.66
CA LYS A 506 -2.53 4.01 40.68
C LYS A 506 -2.86 2.61 40.14
N SER A 507 -3.87 2.48 39.27
CA SER A 507 -4.18 1.20 38.64
C SER A 507 -3.06 0.77 37.69
N ILE A 508 -2.42 1.71 36.99
CA ILE A 508 -1.26 1.45 36.14
C ILE A 508 -0.06 1.01 36.98
N GLU A 509 0.23 1.70 38.08
CA GLU A 509 1.31 1.34 39.00
C GLU A 509 1.15 -0.07 39.56
N LYS A 510 -0.05 -0.42 40.04
CA LYS A 510 -0.40 -1.76 40.53
C LYS A 510 -0.14 -2.84 39.48
N LEU A 511 -0.60 -2.59 38.24
CA LEU A 511 -0.40 -3.49 37.11
C LEU A 511 1.10 -3.73 36.83
N LEU A 512 1.91 -2.67 36.82
CA LEU A 512 3.34 -2.75 36.52
C LEU A 512 4.17 -3.31 37.68
N GLN A 513 3.70 -3.18 38.93
CA GLN A 513 4.33 -3.76 40.11
C GLN A 513 4.03 -5.25 40.28
N GLY A 514 3.03 -5.77 39.56
CA GLY A 514 2.59 -7.15 39.73
C GLY A 514 1.79 -7.38 41.00
N GLU A 515 1.05 -6.36 41.47
CA GLU A 515 0.22 -6.50 42.66
C GLU A 515 -0.88 -7.56 42.43
N ASN A 516 -1.02 -8.46 43.40
CA ASN A 516 -1.97 -9.55 43.32
C ASN A 516 -3.42 -9.02 43.30
N CYS A 517 -4.15 -9.31 42.23
CA CYS A 517 -5.57 -9.02 42.06
C CYS A 517 -6.45 -10.28 42.18
N ILE A 518 -5.87 -11.42 42.55
CA ILE A 518 -6.55 -12.71 42.69
C ILE A 518 -7.00 -12.88 44.13
N CYS A 519 -8.29 -13.20 44.32
CA CYS A 519 -8.89 -13.48 45.62
C CYS A 519 -9.47 -14.90 45.67
N GLU A 520 -9.68 -15.40 46.89
CA GLU A 520 -10.42 -16.63 47.12
C GLU A 520 -11.91 -16.42 46.84
N LEU A 521 -12.54 -17.42 46.22
CA LEU A 521 -13.98 -17.46 46.02
C LEU A 521 -14.68 -17.90 47.31
N SER A 522 -15.84 -17.30 47.56
CA SER A 522 -16.63 -17.62 48.75
C SER A 522 -17.23 -19.03 48.66
N ASP A 523 -17.57 -19.61 49.80
CA ASP A 523 -18.27 -20.92 49.83
C ASP A 523 -19.61 -20.86 49.08
N LYS A 524 -20.27 -19.70 49.08
CA LYS A 524 -21.50 -19.44 48.30
C LYS A 524 -21.25 -19.58 46.79
N ASP A 525 -20.11 -19.11 46.29
CA ASP A 525 -19.75 -19.25 44.88
C ASP A 525 -19.47 -20.72 44.53
N LYS A 526 -18.82 -21.46 45.45
CA LYS A 526 -18.55 -22.89 45.29
C LYS A 526 -19.85 -23.71 45.33
N ASP A 527 -20.78 -23.38 46.22
CA ASP A 527 -22.10 -24.01 46.29
C ASP A 527 -22.86 -23.89 44.97
N ARG A 528 -22.84 -22.69 44.37
CA ARG A 528 -23.45 -22.47 43.05
C ARG A 528 -22.80 -23.32 41.97
N MET A 529 -21.48 -23.45 41.98
CA MET A 529 -20.77 -24.32 41.02
C MET A 529 -21.13 -25.80 41.21
N VAL A 530 -21.20 -26.29 42.45
CA VAL A 530 -21.62 -27.67 42.74
C VAL A 530 -23.05 -27.92 42.24
N ALA A 531 -23.96 -26.96 42.44
CA ALA A 531 -25.34 -27.05 41.99
C ALA A 531 -25.49 -27.17 40.46
N GLN A 532 -24.50 -26.75 39.67
CA GLN A 532 -24.50 -26.87 38.21
C GLN A 532 -24.24 -28.30 37.70
N ASN A 533 -23.94 -29.26 38.57
CA ASN A 533 -23.64 -30.66 38.19
C ASN A 533 -22.53 -30.78 37.13
N ILE A 534 -21.48 -29.96 37.27
CA ILE A 534 -20.37 -29.91 36.32
C ILE A 534 -19.64 -31.26 36.30
N THR A 535 -19.38 -31.77 35.08
CA THR A 535 -18.55 -32.97 34.88
C THR A 535 -17.29 -32.59 34.10
N GLN A 536 -16.13 -32.75 34.70
CA GLN A 536 -14.85 -32.59 34.01
C GLN A 536 -14.60 -33.79 33.11
N VAL A 537 -14.23 -33.52 31.86
CA VAL A 537 -13.81 -34.55 30.91
C VAL A 537 -12.30 -34.52 30.79
N HIS A 538 -11.63 -35.63 31.11
CA HIS A 538 -10.20 -35.81 30.87
C HIS A 538 -10.02 -36.85 29.76
N LYS A 539 -9.21 -36.51 28.76
CA LYS A 539 -8.86 -37.42 27.67
C LYS A 539 -7.38 -37.75 27.74
N ASP A 540 -7.07 -39.00 28.03
CA ASP A 540 -5.71 -39.50 27.93
C ASP A 540 -5.28 -39.48 26.46
N LYS A 541 -4.23 -38.72 26.14
CA LYS A 541 -3.74 -38.57 24.76
C LYS A 541 -2.90 -39.75 24.29
N ALA A 542 -2.39 -40.59 25.20
CA ALA A 542 -1.60 -41.77 24.89
C ALA A 542 -2.49 -43.00 24.66
N THR A 543 -3.54 -43.18 25.48
CA THR A 543 -4.47 -44.32 25.38
C THR A 543 -5.75 -44.00 24.62
N GLY A 544 -6.10 -42.72 24.49
CA GLY A 544 -7.36 -42.25 23.92
C GLY A 544 -8.56 -42.37 24.87
N GLU A 545 -8.35 -42.89 26.08
CA GLU A 545 -9.40 -43.10 27.09
C GLU A 545 -9.98 -41.77 27.58
N VAL A 546 -11.31 -41.73 27.74
CA VAL A 546 -12.02 -40.55 28.23
C VAL A 546 -12.58 -40.84 29.61
N THR A 547 -12.04 -40.19 30.64
CA THR A 547 -12.54 -40.27 32.01
C THR A 547 -13.41 -39.04 32.33
N ARG A 548 -14.48 -39.27 33.09
CA ARG A 548 -15.44 -38.23 33.50
C ARG A 548 -15.45 -38.13 35.01
N SER A 549 -15.18 -36.94 35.53
CA SER A 549 -15.08 -36.69 36.98
C SER A 549 -16.07 -35.61 37.40
N PRO A 550 -17.06 -35.91 38.26
CA PRO A 550 -18.00 -34.91 38.74
C PRO A 550 -17.31 -33.90 39.68
N VAL A 551 -17.71 -32.63 39.56
CA VAL A 551 -17.32 -31.54 40.46
C VAL A 551 -18.41 -31.42 41.52
N SER A 552 -18.38 -32.33 42.50
CA SER A 552 -19.43 -32.51 43.50
C SER A 552 -19.06 -32.02 44.90
N THR A 553 -17.84 -31.49 45.08
CA THR A 553 -17.30 -31.05 46.37
C THR A 553 -16.54 -29.74 46.19
N HIS A 554 -16.49 -28.91 47.24
CA HIS A 554 -15.87 -27.58 47.19
C HIS A 554 -14.41 -27.61 46.74
N ASP A 555 -13.61 -28.58 47.19
CA ASP A 555 -12.20 -28.74 46.81
C ASP A 555 -12.00 -28.98 45.31
N LYS A 556 -13.04 -29.46 44.62
CA LYS A 556 -13.02 -29.68 43.17
C LYS A 556 -13.49 -28.46 42.38
N CYS A 557 -14.04 -27.43 43.02
CA CYS A 557 -14.44 -26.18 42.37
C CYS A 557 -13.23 -25.30 42.05
N ILE A 558 -13.45 -24.23 41.29
CA ILE A 558 -12.46 -23.14 41.19
C ILE A 558 -12.35 -22.52 42.59
N GLN A 559 -11.12 -22.34 43.08
CA GLN A 559 -10.88 -21.79 44.43
C GLN A 559 -10.57 -20.30 44.40
N VAL A 560 -9.84 -19.84 43.38
CA VAL A 560 -9.37 -18.46 43.28
C VAL A 560 -9.72 -17.86 41.93
N SER A 561 -9.97 -16.55 41.91
CA SER A 561 -10.32 -15.80 40.71
C SER A 561 -9.98 -14.33 40.86
N ALA A 562 -9.89 -13.61 39.74
CA ALA A 562 -9.73 -12.16 39.76
C ALA A 562 -11.09 -11.50 39.49
N VAL A 563 -11.77 -11.04 40.54
CA VAL A 563 -13.14 -10.50 40.48
C VAL A 563 -13.10 -8.97 40.48
N VAL A 564 -13.87 -8.35 39.58
CA VAL A 564 -13.99 -6.90 39.49
C VAL A 564 -15.22 -6.42 40.25
N ASN A 565 -15.10 -5.29 40.94
CA ASN A 565 -16.24 -4.62 41.58
C ASN A 565 -17.13 -3.93 40.53
N ASP A 566 -18.36 -3.61 40.90
CA ASP A 566 -19.27 -2.84 40.04
C ASP A 566 -18.80 -1.38 39.92
N VAL A 567 -19.07 -0.75 38.77
CA VAL A 567 -18.79 0.67 38.52
C VAL A 567 -20.07 1.47 38.65
N ASP A 568 -20.02 2.59 39.38
CA ASP A 568 -21.12 3.54 39.49
C ASP A 568 -20.93 4.69 38.50
N LEU A 569 -21.47 4.54 37.30
CA LEU A 569 -21.35 5.55 36.23
C LEU A 569 -22.02 6.89 36.57
N GLU A 570 -23.04 6.89 37.43
CA GLU A 570 -23.69 8.12 37.84
C GLU A 570 -22.81 8.90 38.80
N LYS A 571 -22.33 8.23 39.85
CA LYS A 571 -21.52 8.86 40.88
C LYS A 571 -20.11 9.21 40.40
N ASP A 572 -19.45 8.29 39.71
CA ASP A 572 -18.03 8.43 39.35
C ASP A 572 -17.83 9.17 38.02
N TYR A 573 -18.83 9.15 37.12
CA TYR A 573 -18.71 9.73 35.77
C TYR A 573 -19.82 10.75 35.42
N GLY A 574 -20.80 10.99 36.30
CA GLY A 574 -21.88 11.95 36.04
C GLY A 574 -22.85 11.53 34.94
N ILE A 575 -22.89 10.24 34.59
CA ILE A 575 -23.81 9.70 33.58
C ILE A 575 -25.16 9.46 34.24
N ALA A 576 -26.23 10.05 33.68
CA ALA A 576 -27.57 9.93 34.26
C ALA A 576 -27.95 8.46 34.55
N ALA A 577 -28.48 8.20 35.76
CA ALA A 577 -28.90 6.87 36.20
C ALA A 577 -29.78 6.13 35.20
N THR A 578 -30.62 6.87 34.46
CA THR A 578 -31.52 6.31 33.45
C THR A 578 -30.75 5.62 32.32
N ILE A 579 -29.66 6.25 31.85
CA ILE A 579 -28.76 5.74 30.82
C ILE A 579 -27.89 4.63 31.40
N ALA A 580 -27.21 4.87 32.53
CA ALA A 580 -26.33 3.88 33.16
C ALA A 580 -27.05 2.55 33.44
N ASN A 581 -28.26 2.60 34.00
CA ASN A 581 -29.06 1.41 34.31
C ASN A 581 -29.65 0.70 33.07
N SER A 582 -29.50 1.25 31.86
CA SER A 582 -29.87 0.55 30.61
C SER A 582 -28.73 -0.27 30.01
N MET A 583 -27.54 -0.21 30.62
CA MET A 583 -26.33 -0.90 30.16
C MET A 583 -26.14 -2.23 30.91
N ASP A 584 -25.64 -3.26 30.23
CA ASP A 584 -25.13 -4.46 30.90
C ASP A 584 -23.81 -4.17 31.66
N LYS A 585 -23.45 -4.97 32.65
CA LYS A 585 -22.26 -4.76 33.51
C LYS A 585 -20.94 -4.63 32.72
N PRO A 586 -20.58 -5.56 31.79
CA PRO A 586 -19.47 -5.36 30.87
C PRO A 586 -19.54 -4.05 30.09
N THR A 587 -20.73 -3.65 29.63
CA THR A 587 -20.90 -2.39 28.89
C THR A 587 -20.58 -1.18 29.76
N GLN A 588 -21.01 -1.18 31.03
CA GLN A 588 -20.67 -0.11 31.98
C GLN A 588 -19.16 -0.02 32.21
N LEU A 589 -18.49 -1.16 32.38
CA LEU A 589 -17.03 -1.22 32.52
C LEU A 589 -16.30 -0.71 31.27
N ALA A 590 -16.73 -1.10 30.07
CA ALA A 590 -16.16 -0.61 28.82
C ALA A 590 -16.38 0.90 28.61
N VAL A 591 -17.55 1.42 28.99
CA VAL A 591 -17.84 2.86 28.96
C VAL A 591 -16.89 3.60 29.89
N ALA A 592 -16.77 3.19 31.15
CA ALA A 592 -15.83 3.77 32.10
C ALA A 592 -14.39 3.73 31.56
N ALA A 593 -13.94 2.58 31.05
CA ALA A 593 -12.61 2.45 30.45
C ALA A 593 -12.37 3.42 29.28
N GLY A 594 -13.35 3.56 28.38
CA GLY A 594 -13.26 4.50 27.26
C GLY A 594 -13.16 5.96 27.73
N LEU A 595 -14.00 6.36 28.68
CA LEU A 595 -14.00 7.71 29.24
C LEU A 595 -12.69 8.02 29.98
N GLU A 596 -12.19 7.07 30.76
CA GLU A 596 -10.89 7.15 31.41
C GLU A 596 -9.75 7.31 30.41
N ALA A 597 -9.76 6.54 29.31
CA ALA A 597 -8.70 6.61 28.29
C ALA A 597 -8.73 7.94 27.52
N VAL A 598 -9.93 8.47 27.22
CA VAL A 598 -10.09 9.79 26.57
C VAL A 598 -9.66 10.92 27.51
N ARG A 599 -9.96 10.81 28.81
CA ARG A 599 -9.46 11.74 29.84
C ARG A 599 -7.95 11.67 29.99
N ASN A 600 -7.39 10.46 30.07
CA ASN A 600 -5.95 10.24 30.12
C ASN A 600 -5.24 10.78 28.87
N ALA A 601 -5.89 10.71 27.70
CA ALA A 601 -5.40 11.31 26.46
C ALA A 601 -5.47 12.85 26.45
N GLY A 602 -6.00 13.50 27.49
CA GLY A 602 -6.15 14.96 27.55
C GLY A 602 -7.18 15.52 26.58
N LEU A 603 -8.08 14.70 26.03
CA LEU A 603 -9.07 15.14 25.04
C LEU A 603 -10.32 15.76 25.69
N VAL A 604 -10.62 15.36 26.92
CA VAL A 604 -11.73 15.86 27.74
C VAL A 604 -11.29 15.87 29.20
N ASP A 605 -11.84 16.78 30.01
CA ASP A 605 -11.59 16.83 31.46
C ASP A 605 -12.62 16.00 32.26
N GLY A 606 -13.77 15.69 31.66
CA GLY A 606 -14.88 14.97 32.31
C GLY A 606 -15.59 15.80 33.39
N VAL A 607 -15.31 17.10 33.49
CA VAL A 607 -15.85 17.96 34.55
C VAL A 607 -17.37 18.11 34.36
N ASN A 608 -18.11 18.00 35.46
CA ASN A 608 -19.58 18.03 35.48
C ASN A 608 -20.25 17.00 34.55
N GLY A 609 -19.58 15.86 34.28
CA GLY A 609 -20.11 14.81 33.42
C GLY A 609 -20.11 15.15 31.92
N ASN A 610 -19.39 16.19 31.50
CA ASN A 610 -19.23 16.50 30.08
C ASN A 610 -18.07 15.70 29.47
N TRP A 611 -18.43 14.63 28.77
CA TRP A 611 -17.47 13.74 28.10
C TRP A 611 -17.31 14.02 26.61
N ARG A 612 -17.96 15.07 26.08
CA ARG A 612 -17.97 15.32 24.65
C ARG A 612 -16.61 15.81 24.16
N LEU A 613 -16.12 15.14 23.13
CA LEU A 613 -15.00 15.61 22.33
C LEU A 613 -15.29 16.99 21.72
N PRO A 614 -14.23 17.78 21.42
CA PRO A 614 -14.35 18.98 20.60
C PRO A 614 -15.06 18.68 19.28
N GLU A 615 -15.90 19.61 18.80
CA GLU A 615 -16.72 19.39 17.61
C GLU A 615 -15.90 19.01 16.38
N SER A 616 -14.74 19.64 16.20
CA SER A 616 -13.79 19.36 15.11
C SER A 616 -13.25 17.93 15.09
N MET A 617 -13.31 17.20 16.21
CA MET A 617 -12.76 15.84 16.31
C MET A 617 -13.82 14.74 16.18
N ARG A 618 -15.11 15.09 16.28
CA ARG A 618 -16.19 14.10 16.41
C ARG A 618 -16.34 13.21 15.18
N ASP A 619 -16.36 13.81 14.00
CA ASP A 619 -16.62 13.09 12.73
C ASP A 619 -15.44 12.19 12.32
N SER A 620 -14.23 12.47 12.83
CA SER A 620 -13.01 11.70 12.54
C SER A 620 -12.61 10.74 13.67
N THR A 621 -13.39 10.66 14.75
CA THR A 621 -13.13 9.74 15.87
C THR A 621 -14.02 8.50 15.75
N GLY A 622 -13.38 7.33 15.62
CA GLY A 622 -14.05 6.03 15.63
C GLY A 622 -14.04 5.35 17.01
N VAL A 623 -14.85 4.30 17.18
CA VAL A 623 -14.92 3.49 18.40
C VAL A 623 -14.98 2.00 18.06
N ILE A 624 -14.14 1.20 18.73
CA ILE A 624 -14.14 -0.26 18.61
C ILE A 624 -14.33 -0.88 19.99
N TYR A 625 -15.31 -1.78 20.13
CA TYR A 625 -15.51 -2.57 21.35
C TYR A 625 -15.10 -4.04 21.13
N ALA A 626 -14.19 -4.55 21.96
CA ALA A 626 -13.84 -5.97 22.02
C ALA A 626 -14.39 -6.63 23.30
N THR A 627 -15.05 -7.78 23.15
CA THR A 627 -15.54 -8.58 24.29
C THR A 627 -15.75 -10.03 23.88
N SER A 628 -15.49 -10.97 24.79
CA SER A 628 -15.76 -12.40 24.56
C SER A 628 -17.19 -12.78 24.93
N PHE A 629 -17.78 -12.09 25.91
CA PHE A 629 -19.09 -12.43 26.47
C PHE A 629 -20.03 -11.21 26.52
N PRO A 630 -20.33 -10.57 25.38
CA PRO A 630 -21.19 -9.40 25.35
C PRO A 630 -22.57 -9.74 25.90
N THR A 631 -23.14 -8.89 26.74
CA THR A 631 -24.56 -8.91 27.17
C THR A 631 -25.00 -10.12 28.01
N MET A 632 -24.10 -11.09 28.21
CA MET A 632 -24.41 -12.37 28.85
C MET A 632 -24.79 -12.20 30.32
N ASN A 633 -24.23 -11.20 31.00
CA ASN A 633 -24.54 -10.96 32.40
C ASN A 633 -26.02 -10.56 32.55
N ALA A 634 -26.49 -9.57 31.78
CA ALA A 634 -27.91 -9.19 31.75
C ALA A 634 -28.83 -10.34 31.32
N ALA A 635 -28.42 -11.13 30.31
CA ALA A 635 -29.21 -12.26 29.84
C ALA A 635 -29.39 -13.32 30.93
N VAL A 636 -28.32 -13.70 31.62
CA VAL A 636 -28.34 -14.68 32.70
C VAL A 636 -29.12 -14.13 33.89
N SER A 637 -28.85 -12.89 34.34
CA SER A 637 -29.55 -12.29 35.48
C SER A 637 -31.07 -12.20 35.26
N GLU A 638 -31.52 -11.72 34.09
CA GLU A 638 -32.96 -11.59 33.83
C GLU A 638 -33.64 -12.95 33.69
N THR A 639 -32.96 -13.93 33.07
CA THR A 639 -33.47 -15.30 32.96
C THR A 639 -33.58 -15.95 34.33
N SER A 640 -32.57 -15.80 35.19
CA SER A 640 -32.60 -16.28 36.58
C SER A 640 -33.75 -15.66 37.36
N ARG A 641 -33.90 -14.33 37.31
CA ARG A 641 -35.00 -13.61 37.97
C ARG A 641 -36.38 -14.11 37.52
N TYR A 642 -36.55 -14.36 36.21
CA TYR A 642 -37.78 -14.94 35.68
C TYR A 642 -38.11 -16.30 36.31
N TYR A 643 -37.15 -17.22 36.39
CA TYR A 643 -37.40 -18.54 36.99
C TYR A 643 -37.61 -18.47 38.51
N GLU A 644 -36.86 -17.62 39.22
CA GLU A 644 -36.99 -17.42 40.66
C GLU A 644 -38.36 -16.82 41.04
N GLU A 645 -38.81 -15.79 40.31
CA GLU A 645 -40.11 -15.14 40.57
C GLU A 645 -41.29 -15.98 40.06
N LYS A 646 -41.12 -16.73 38.97
CA LYS A 646 -42.15 -17.66 38.46
C LYS A 646 -42.47 -18.78 39.45
N GLU A 647 -41.50 -19.22 40.23
CA GLU A 647 -41.67 -20.22 41.28
C GLU A 647 -42.06 -19.60 42.65
N GLY A 648 -42.01 -18.27 42.77
CA GLY A 648 -42.36 -17.53 43.99
C GLY A 648 -43.79 -16.99 44.02
N GLU A 649 -44.14 -16.25 45.09
CA GLU A 649 -45.47 -15.61 45.25
C GLU A 649 -45.58 -14.26 44.51
N SER A 650 -44.48 -13.73 43.98
CA SER A 650 -44.42 -12.44 43.27
C SER A 650 -44.69 -12.63 41.76
N ALA A 651 -45.54 -11.79 41.17
CA ALA A 651 -45.76 -11.79 39.73
C ALA A 651 -44.55 -11.20 39.00
N TYR A 652 -43.89 -11.99 38.16
CA TYR A 652 -42.78 -11.51 37.33
C TYR A 652 -43.21 -10.40 36.38
N GLU A 653 -42.51 -9.26 36.46
CA GLU A 653 -42.57 -8.17 35.49
C GLU A 653 -41.23 -8.05 34.76
N MET A 654 -41.23 -8.14 33.43
CA MET A 654 -40.01 -8.04 32.61
C MET A 654 -39.42 -6.63 32.65
N ASP A 655 -38.10 -6.51 32.85
CA ASP A 655 -37.46 -5.20 32.86
C ASP A 655 -37.53 -4.57 31.47
N ARG A 656 -38.25 -3.45 31.33
CA ARG A 656 -38.38 -2.69 30.08
C ARG A 656 -37.05 -2.27 29.45
N LYS A 657 -35.95 -2.23 30.22
CA LYS A 657 -34.60 -1.89 29.73
C LYS A 657 -33.84 -3.09 29.17
N ILE A 658 -34.38 -4.31 29.30
CA ILE A 658 -33.68 -5.54 28.91
C ILE A 658 -33.21 -5.52 27.46
N LEU A 659 -34.02 -4.97 26.54
CA LEU A 659 -33.65 -4.85 25.13
C LEU A 659 -32.34 -4.07 24.92
N PHE A 660 -32.15 -2.97 25.65
CA PHE A 660 -30.92 -2.17 25.57
C PHE A 660 -29.73 -2.87 26.24
N ARG A 661 -29.98 -3.69 27.27
CA ARG A 661 -28.92 -4.49 27.93
C ARG A 661 -28.50 -5.71 27.10
N LEU A 662 -29.37 -6.23 26.24
CA LEU A 662 -29.09 -7.37 25.35
C LEU A 662 -28.49 -7.00 24.00
N LEU A 663 -28.39 -5.70 23.69
CA LEU A 663 -27.69 -5.22 22.50
C LEU A 663 -26.23 -4.92 22.84
N VAL A 664 -25.33 -5.31 21.96
CA VAL A 664 -23.89 -5.03 22.10
C VAL A 664 -23.63 -3.57 21.75
N LEU A 665 -23.70 -2.68 22.73
CA LEU A 665 -23.74 -1.23 22.52
C LEU A 665 -22.62 -0.44 23.18
N ALA A 666 -21.61 -1.06 23.80
CA ALA A 666 -20.56 -0.28 24.48
C ALA A 666 -19.84 0.70 23.55
N ASN A 667 -19.53 0.28 22.32
CA ASN A 667 -18.99 1.13 21.26
C ASN A 667 -19.94 2.30 20.90
N ALA A 668 -21.23 2.02 20.76
CA ALA A 668 -22.25 3.03 20.47
C ALA A 668 -22.45 4.01 21.63
N GLN A 669 -22.35 3.55 22.88
CA GLN A 669 -22.55 4.39 24.06
C GLN A 669 -21.31 5.22 24.41
N VAL A 670 -20.11 4.67 24.25
CA VAL A 670 -18.88 5.47 24.28
C VAL A 670 -18.97 6.57 23.21
N ALA A 671 -19.40 6.23 21.98
CA ALA A 671 -19.61 7.22 20.93
C ALA A 671 -20.68 8.27 21.28
N GLN A 672 -21.80 7.85 21.86
CA GLN A 672 -22.87 8.76 22.30
C GLN A 672 -22.39 9.76 23.35
N LEU A 673 -21.66 9.28 24.36
CA LEU A 673 -21.17 10.10 25.48
C LEU A 673 -20.05 11.04 25.03
N THR A 674 -19.15 10.55 24.18
CA THR A 674 -18.04 11.34 23.62
C THR A 674 -18.46 12.22 22.45
N GLY A 675 -19.63 11.98 21.87
CA GLY A 675 -20.09 12.62 20.64
C GLY A 675 -19.33 12.17 19.38
N ALA A 676 -18.55 11.10 19.44
CA ALA A 676 -17.85 10.52 18.30
C ALA A 676 -18.85 10.03 17.22
N ARG A 677 -18.54 10.28 15.95
CA ARG A 677 -19.40 10.02 14.79
C ARG A 677 -18.68 9.29 13.65
N GLY A 678 -17.39 8.99 13.80
CA GLY A 678 -16.62 8.18 12.86
C GLY A 678 -17.03 6.70 12.89
N LEU A 679 -16.17 5.85 12.32
CA LEU A 679 -16.44 4.41 12.24
C LEU A 679 -16.71 3.80 13.61
N ASN A 680 -17.71 2.93 13.69
CA ASN A 680 -18.16 2.35 14.94
C ASN A 680 -18.44 0.86 14.76
N THR A 681 -17.80 0.00 15.55
CA THR A 681 -17.98 -1.46 15.45
C THR A 681 -17.71 -2.19 16.76
N GLN A 682 -18.07 -3.47 16.79
CA GLN A 682 -17.75 -4.42 17.85
C GLN A 682 -17.13 -5.70 17.28
N ILE A 683 -16.24 -6.33 18.03
CA ILE A 683 -15.56 -7.58 17.62
C ILE A 683 -15.47 -8.59 18.78
N ASN A 684 -15.40 -9.87 18.41
CA ASN A 684 -15.09 -10.96 19.32
C ASN A 684 -14.05 -11.87 18.65
N ALA A 685 -12.82 -11.81 19.15
CA ALA A 685 -11.74 -12.73 18.79
C ALA A 685 -11.27 -13.53 20.01
N ALA A 686 -12.21 -13.85 20.90
CA ALA A 686 -11.94 -14.42 22.22
C ALA A 686 -10.80 -13.64 22.91
N CYS A 687 -9.79 -14.36 23.40
CA CYS A 687 -8.71 -13.79 24.17
C CYS A 687 -7.69 -12.95 23.37
N ALA A 688 -7.81 -12.91 22.04
CA ALA A 688 -7.07 -12.00 21.17
C ALA A 688 -7.84 -10.68 20.88
N GLY A 689 -9.06 -10.53 21.42
CA GLY A 689 -10.00 -9.46 21.11
C GLY A 689 -9.42 -8.04 21.18
N ALA A 690 -8.91 -7.61 22.34
CA ALA A 690 -8.39 -6.26 22.48
C ALA A 690 -7.17 -5.99 21.57
N THR A 691 -6.21 -6.91 21.52
CA THR A 691 -5.01 -6.79 20.67
C THR A 691 -5.40 -6.70 19.18
N GLN A 692 -6.42 -7.46 18.75
CA GLN A 692 -6.95 -7.37 17.39
C GLN A 692 -7.71 -6.06 17.14
N ALA A 693 -8.49 -5.56 18.12
CA ALA A 693 -9.16 -4.27 18.02
C ALA A 693 -8.16 -3.11 17.88
N ILE A 694 -7.03 -3.18 18.60
CA ILE A 694 -5.91 -2.24 18.47
C ILE A 694 -5.32 -2.29 17.05
N GLY A 695 -5.14 -3.48 16.48
CA GLY A 695 -4.72 -3.63 15.08
C GLY A 695 -5.73 -3.05 14.08
N MET A 696 -7.02 -3.33 14.26
CA MET A 696 -8.08 -2.76 13.43
C MET A 696 -8.14 -1.22 13.52
N ALA A 697 -7.90 -0.67 14.71
CA ALA A 697 -7.81 0.77 14.91
C ALA A 697 -6.62 1.37 14.16
N GLN A 698 -5.47 0.70 14.15
CA GLN A 698 -4.33 1.08 13.31
C GLN A 698 -4.71 1.05 11.83
N ASP A 699 -5.38 0.00 11.35
CA ASP A 699 -5.84 -0.12 9.95
C ASP A 699 -6.84 0.98 9.57
N TRP A 700 -7.75 1.36 10.47
CA TRP A 700 -8.72 2.43 10.24
C TRP A 700 -8.04 3.80 10.13
N ILE A 701 -7.02 4.03 10.96
CA ILE A 701 -6.24 5.26 10.92
C ILE A 701 -5.39 5.32 9.65
N ASN A 702 -4.68 4.24 9.33
CA ASN A 702 -3.79 4.15 8.17
C ASN A 702 -4.55 4.20 6.84
N SER A 703 -5.82 3.79 6.81
CA SER A 703 -6.68 3.92 5.62
C SER A 703 -7.39 5.28 5.52
N GLY A 704 -7.07 6.24 6.41
CA GLY A 704 -7.64 7.59 6.44
C GLY A 704 -9.10 7.65 6.87
N LYS A 705 -9.71 6.53 7.30
CA LYS A 705 -11.13 6.48 7.68
C LYS A 705 -11.39 7.10 9.04
N CYS A 706 -10.38 7.14 9.90
CA CYS A 706 -10.43 7.80 11.21
C CYS A 706 -9.12 8.55 11.43
N GLN A 707 -9.17 9.67 12.13
CA GLN A 707 -7.96 10.31 12.66
C GLN A 707 -7.63 9.79 14.05
N ARG A 708 -8.64 9.32 14.77
CA ARG A 708 -8.55 8.85 16.16
C ARG A 708 -9.47 7.65 16.33
N VAL A 709 -9.07 6.67 17.11
CA VAL A 709 -9.93 5.53 17.44
C VAL A 709 -9.85 5.24 18.93
N ILE A 710 -11.02 5.16 19.58
CA ILE A 710 -11.16 4.73 20.97
C ILE A 710 -11.42 3.24 20.96
N VAL A 711 -10.45 2.45 21.41
CA VAL A 711 -10.59 1.01 21.60
C VAL A 711 -10.95 0.75 23.06
N VAL A 712 -12.04 0.03 23.29
CA VAL A 712 -12.45 -0.40 24.63
C VAL A 712 -12.61 -1.92 24.66
N SER A 713 -12.25 -2.52 25.78
CA SER A 713 -12.47 -3.94 26.03
C SER A 713 -12.89 -4.16 27.47
N SER A 714 -13.82 -5.09 27.68
CA SER A 714 -14.32 -5.46 29.00
C SER A 714 -14.85 -6.88 28.98
N ASP A 715 -14.64 -7.65 30.04
CA ASP A 715 -15.33 -8.92 30.28
C ASP A 715 -15.51 -9.11 31.78
N THR A 716 -16.65 -9.71 32.18
CA THR A 716 -16.99 -10.00 33.59
C THR A 716 -17.13 -11.50 33.84
N ALA A 717 -16.26 -12.31 33.25
CA ALA A 717 -16.34 -13.78 33.28
C ALA A 717 -16.31 -14.38 34.69
N SER A 718 -15.64 -13.70 35.62
CA SER A 718 -15.57 -14.08 37.05
C SER A 718 -16.60 -13.40 37.94
N SER A 719 -17.57 -12.65 37.38
CA SER A 719 -18.66 -12.08 38.18
C SER A 719 -19.53 -13.17 38.82
N GLU A 720 -20.21 -12.83 39.91
CA GLU A 720 -21.12 -13.73 40.64
C GLU A 720 -22.13 -14.42 39.71
N THR A 721 -22.66 -13.68 38.72
CA THR A 721 -23.62 -14.18 37.73
C THR A 721 -22.98 -15.09 36.70
N MET A 722 -21.79 -14.76 36.20
CA MET A 722 -21.15 -15.46 35.09
C MET A 722 -20.28 -16.64 35.52
N MET A 723 -19.74 -16.61 36.74
CA MET A 723 -18.81 -17.62 37.24
C MET A 723 -19.39 -19.05 37.20
N PRO A 724 -20.66 -19.31 37.60
CA PRO A 724 -21.22 -20.65 37.50
C PRO A 724 -21.29 -21.18 36.06
N LEU A 725 -21.59 -20.32 35.09
CA LEU A 725 -21.73 -20.69 33.68
C LEU A 725 -20.37 -20.77 32.98
N ILE A 726 -19.62 -19.67 32.98
CA ILE A 726 -18.35 -19.54 32.25
C ILE A 726 -17.21 -20.22 33.00
N GLY A 727 -17.08 -19.96 34.31
CA GLY A 727 -16.14 -20.67 35.16
C GLY A 727 -16.45 -22.17 35.20
N GLY A 728 -17.72 -22.54 35.30
CA GLY A 728 -18.17 -23.94 35.20
C GLY A 728 -17.83 -24.58 33.85
N GLY A 729 -17.98 -23.85 32.74
CA GLY A 729 -17.56 -24.30 31.41
C GLY A 729 -16.05 -24.56 31.33
N PHE A 730 -15.21 -23.63 31.79
CA PHE A 730 -13.76 -23.83 31.85
C PHE A 730 -13.36 -24.97 32.79
N ARG A 731 -14.10 -25.15 33.88
CA ARG A 731 -13.93 -26.25 34.81
C ARG A 731 -14.27 -27.60 34.16
N ALA A 732 -15.33 -27.66 33.36
CA ALA A 732 -15.74 -28.85 32.61
C ALA A 732 -14.69 -29.24 31.56
N LEU A 733 -14.12 -28.24 30.87
CA LEU A 733 -13.05 -28.42 29.89
C LEU A 733 -11.70 -28.81 30.51
N GLY A 734 -11.55 -28.71 31.83
CA GLY A 734 -10.27 -28.92 32.51
C GLY A 734 -9.24 -27.80 32.26
N ALA A 735 -9.70 -26.64 31.81
CA ALA A 735 -8.83 -25.49 31.53
C ALA A 735 -8.65 -24.57 32.75
N ALA A 736 -9.63 -24.53 33.66
CA ALA A 736 -9.56 -23.69 34.87
C ALA A 736 -8.60 -24.26 35.93
N CYS A 737 -7.87 -23.37 36.60
CA CYS A 737 -7.10 -23.69 37.80
C CYS A 737 -8.02 -23.93 39.00
N ILE A 738 -7.68 -24.92 39.83
CA ILE A 738 -8.38 -25.21 41.10
C ILE A 738 -7.42 -25.19 42.30
N ALA A 739 -6.22 -24.62 42.14
CA ALA A 739 -5.27 -24.51 43.23
C ALA A 739 -5.82 -23.60 44.35
N PRO A 740 -5.54 -23.89 45.62
CA PRO A 740 -6.24 -23.28 46.75
C PRO A 740 -5.90 -21.81 46.99
N THR A 741 -4.73 -21.34 46.57
CA THR A 741 -4.26 -19.97 46.83
C THR A 741 -3.75 -19.29 45.56
N ALA A 742 -3.65 -17.97 45.56
CA ALA A 742 -3.10 -17.21 44.44
C ALA A 742 -1.67 -17.65 44.07
N GLU A 743 -0.81 -17.91 45.06
CA GLU A 743 0.60 -18.28 44.87
C GLU A 743 0.77 -19.67 44.24
N THR A 744 -0.16 -20.58 44.55
CA THR A 744 -0.16 -21.96 44.03
C THR A 744 -0.88 -22.06 42.68
N ALA A 745 -1.80 -21.15 42.40
CA ALA A 745 -2.50 -21.06 41.11
C ALA A 745 -1.67 -20.36 40.04
N ALA A 746 -1.04 -19.24 40.41
CA ALA A 746 -0.58 -18.27 39.44
C ALA A 746 0.91 -18.45 39.10
N ARG A 747 1.19 -19.47 38.30
CA ARG A 747 2.55 -19.96 38.00
C ARG A 747 2.83 -20.03 36.49
N PRO A 748 2.76 -18.90 35.76
CA PRO A 748 3.08 -18.86 34.33
C PRO A 748 4.49 -19.44 34.06
N PHE A 749 4.59 -20.28 33.02
CA PHE A 749 5.82 -21.00 32.60
C PHE A 749 6.42 -22.02 33.57
N ASP A 750 5.93 -22.11 34.81
CA ASP A 750 6.42 -23.09 35.79
C ASP A 750 5.96 -24.51 35.43
N VAL A 751 6.77 -25.51 35.78
CA VAL A 751 6.41 -26.93 35.60
C VAL A 751 5.15 -27.33 36.39
N LYS A 752 4.87 -26.64 37.50
CA LYS A 752 3.72 -26.89 38.39
C LYS A 752 2.47 -26.09 38.01
N ARG A 753 2.45 -25.42 36.85
CA ARG A 753 1.24 -24.72 36.36
C ARG A 753 0.08 -25.69 36.17
N SER A 754 -1.12 -25.28 36.58
CA SER A 754 -2.25 -26.20 36.79
C SER A 754 -3.56 -25.78 36.12
N GLY A 755 -3.55 -24.68 35.37
CA GLY A 755 -4.73 -24.15 34.69
C GLY A 755 -4.78 -22.64 34.67
N MET A 756 -5.79 -22.13 34.00
CA MET A 756 -6.09 -20.71 33.87
C MET A 756 -6.89 -20.18 35.05
N ILE A 757 -6.50 -19.02 35.56
CA ILE A 757 -7.27 -18.27 36.55
C ILE A 757 -8.30 -17.43 35.80
N VAL A 758 -9.59 -17.70 36.00
CA VAL A 758 -10.66 -16.91 35.38
C VAL A 758 -10.63 -15.50 35.96
N GLY A 759 -10.75 -14.47 35.11
CA GLY A 759 -10.68 -13.07 35.54
C GLY A 759 -11.79 -12.20 34.95
N SER A 760 -11.84 -10.96 35.43
CA SER A 760 -12.68 -9.87 34.91
C SER A 760 -11.89 -8.58 34.91
N GLY A 761 -12.30 -7.63 34.07
CA GLY A 761 -11.71 -6.30 34.04
C GLY A 761 -12.05 -5.53 32.79
N ALA A 762 -11.37 -4.41 32.58
CA ALA A 762 -11.52 -3.61 31.36
C ALA A 762 -10.25 -2.81 31.04
N ILE A 763 -10.09 -2.46 29.76
CA ILE A 763 -9.06 -1.54 29.29
C ILE A 763 -9.64 -0.56 28.26
N GLY A 764 -9.04 0.61 28.19
CA GLY A 764 -9.26 1.59 27.13
C GLY A 764 -7.93 2.03 26.53
N VAL A 765 -7.91 2.22 25.20
CA VAL A 765 -6.74 2.73 24.47
C VAL A 765 -7.23 3.74 23.42
N VAL A 766 -6.65 4.94 23.41
CA VAL A 766 -6.89 5.94 22.38
C VAL A 766 -5.69 5.97 21.44
N LEU A 767 -5.93 5.68 20.17
CA LEU A 767 -4.93 5.73 19.11
C LEU A 767 -5.19 6.90 18.18
N GLU A 768 -4.12 7.51 17.67
CA GLU A 768 -4.20 8.66 16.79
C GLU A 768 -3.24 8.59 15.61
N SER A 769 -3.66 9.20 14.50
CA SER A 769 -2.75 9.49 13.41
C SER A 769 -1.65 10.46 13.87
N PRO A 770 -0.42 10.31 13.34
CA PRO A 770 0.22 11.38 12.63
C PRO A 770 -0.04 12.82 13.07
N LEU A 771 -0.83 13.40 12.17
CA LEU A 771 -1.42 14.70 12.16
C LEU A 771 -2.29 14.97 13.39
N ALA A 772 -3.16 14.04 13.74
CA ALA A 772 -4.15 14.20 14.80
C ALA A 772 -3.51 14.39 16.18
N PHE A 773 -2.39 13.71 16.43
CA PHE A 773 -1.60 13.84 17.65
C PHE A 773 -0.83 15.18 17.67
N ALA A 774 -0.25 15.59 16.55
CA ALA A 774 0.52 16.83 16.43
C ALA A 774 -0.34 18.12 16.51
N GLU A 775 -1.60 18.07 16.05
CA GLU A 775 -2.50 19.23 16.00
C GLU A 775 -3.14 19.59 17.36
N ARG A 776 -2.97 18.75 18.39
CA ARG A 776 -3.53 19.02 19.71
C ARG A 776 -2.78 20.18 20.36
N GLN A 777 -3.46 21.31 20.58
CA GLN A 777 -2.96 22.45 21.38
C GLN A 777 -3.03 22.18 22.91
N VAL A 778 -3.07 20.91 23.33
CA VAL A 778 -3.24 20.49 24.72
C VAL A 778 -1.91 19.91 25.22
N ALA A 779 -1.61 20.13 26.51
CA ALA A 779 -0.34 19.81 27.17
C ALA A 779 0.20 18.42 26.80
N GLU A 780 1.53 18.34 26.66
CA GLU A 780 2.26 17.09 26.48
C GLU A 780 1.78 15.99 27.45
N PRO A 781 1.90 14.69 27.08
CA PRO A 781 1.56 13.59 27.98
C PRO A 781 2.19 13.84 29.36
N ALA A 782 1.46 13.55 30.44
CA ALA A 782 1.89 13.83 31.82
C ALA A 782 3.30 13.29 32.17
N THR A 783 3.80 12.30 31.42
CA THR A 783 5.10 11.64 31.59
C THR A 783 6.21 12.12 30.63
N GLY A 784 5.92 13.01 29.67
CA GLY A 784 6.87 13.52 28.66
C GLY A 784 7.40 12.46 27.67
N LYS A 785 6.87 11.23 27.71
CA LYS A 785 7.33 10.09 26.92
C LYS A 785 6.24 9.58 25.98
N THR A 786 6.58 9.52 24.70
CA THR A 786 5.61 9.19 23.65
C THR A 786 5.77 7.74 23.22
N VAL A 787 4.65 7.00 23.13
CA VAL A 787 4.63 5.61 22.68
C VAL A 787 3.90 5.52 21.35
N ARG A 788 4.47 4.74 20.43
CA ARG A 788 3.86 4.45 19.13
C ARG A 788 3.57 2.97 18.99
N LEU A 789 2.44 2.65 18.39
CA LEU A 789 2.15 1.34 17.84
C LEU A 789 2.75 1.28 16.44
N LEU A 790 3.81 0.49 16.27
CA LEU A 790 4.53 0.36 15.00
C LEU A 790 3.83 -0.58 14.04
N ALA A 791 3.58 -1.81 14.50
CA ALA A 791 3.07 -2.86 13.63
C ALA A 791 2.05 -3.73 14.36
N THR A 792 1.04 -4.17 13.62
CA THR A 792 0.08 -5.18 14.07
C THR A 792 -0.12 -6.26 13.03
N GLN A 793 -0.37 -7.49 13.46
CA GLN A 793 -0.77 -8.60 12.61
C GLN A 793 -1.77 -9.45 13.36
N PHE A 794 -2.83 -9.86 12.70
CA PHE A 794 -3.72 -10.88 13.23
C PHE A 794 -4.03 -11.89 12.13
N SER A 795 -4.13 -13.16 12.51
CA SER A 795 -4.32 -14.28 11.61
C SER A 795 -5.07 -15.42 12.29
N ASN A 796 -5.47 -16.42 11.51
CA ASN A 796 -6.17 -17.59 12.02
C ASN A 796 -5.41 -18.86 11.62
N SER A 797 -5.11 -19.74 12.58
CA SER A 797 -4.36 -20.98 12.27
C SER A 797 -5.20 -22.09 11.64
N ALA A 798 -6.53 -21.94 11.58
CA ALA A 798 -7.47 -22.95 11.08
C ALA A 798 -7.25 -24.35 11.67
N TYR A 799 -6.73 -24.44 12.90
CA TYR A 799 -6.23 -25.69 13.47
C TYR A 799 -7.26 -26.36 14.38
N HIS A 800 -7.63 -25.69 15.47
CA HIS A 800 -8.53 -26.25 16.46
C HIS A 800 -9.29 -25.14 17.20
N GLY A 801 -10.50 -25.46 17.67
CA GLY A 801 -11.34 -24.53 18.42
C GLY A 801 -10.72 -24.06 19.74
N ALA A 802 -9.92 -24.90 20.40
CA ALA A 802 -9.35 -24.65 21.73
C ALA A 802 -7.84 -24.89 21.85
N ALA A 803 -7.15 -25.14 20.73
CA ALA A 803 -5.70 -25.42 20.73
C ALA A 803 -5.00 -24.63 19.63
N LEU A 804 -3.71 -24.36 19.85
CA LEU A 804 -2.85 -23.63 18.93
C LEU A 804 -1.84 -24.59 18.29
N GLU A 805 -1.58 -24.43 16.99
CA GLU A 805 -0.55 -25.21 16.29
C GLU A 805 0.82 -24.50 16.44
N PRO A 806 1.80 -25.10 17.14
CA PRO A 806 3.05 -24.43 17.48
C PRO A 806 3.85 -23.92 16.28
N ASN A 807 3.91 -24.69 15.19
CA ASN A 807 4.74 -24.35 14.05
C ASN A 807 4.16 -23.14 13.29
N HIS A 808 2.84 -23.13 13.08
CA HIS A 808 2.12 -22.05 12.43
C HIS A 808 2.23 -20.76 13.25
N VAL A 809 2.04 -20.82 14.56
CA VAL A 809 2.24 -19.64 15.43
C VAL A 809 3.69 -19.12 15.30
N GLY A 810 4.68 -20.01 15.26
CA GLY A 810 6.08 -19.64 15.01
C GLY A 810 6.30 -19.00 13.64
N GLN A 811 5.70 -19.52 12.58
CA GLN A 811 5.75 -18.95 11.23
C GLN A 811 5.07 -17.58 11.16
N GLU A 812 3.94 -17.39 11.85
CA GLU A 812 3.23 -16.11 11.91
C GLU A 812 4.05 -15.05 12.66
N LEU A 813 4.70 -15.42 13.77
CA LEU A 813 5.62 -14.53 14.48
C LEU A 813 6.84 -14.18 13.62
N VAL A 814 7.41 -15.16 12.90
CA VAL A 814 8.50 -14.90 11.93
C VAL A 814 8.05 -13.92 10.86
N ARG A 815 6.86 -14.13 10.27
CA ARG A 815 6.30 -13.22 9.25
C ARG A 815 6.08 -11.81 9.81
N PHE A 816 5.58 -11.72 11.04
CA PHE A 816 5.37 -10.44 11.73
C PHE A 816 6.70 -9.69 11.88
N LEU A 817 7.72 -10.35 12.43
CA LEU A 817 9.04 -9.74 12.65
C LEU A 817 9.77 -9.43 11.33
N GLN A 818 9.63 -10.25 10.29
CA GLN A 818 10.17 -9.95 8.96
C GLN A 818 9.57 -8.69 8.35
N ARG A 819 8.26 -8.47 8.54
CA ARG A 819 7.62 -7.23 8.11
C ARG A 819 8.12 -6.04 8.93
N VAL A 820 8.29 -6.20 10.24
CA VAL A 820 8.90 -5.16 11.09
C VAL A 820 10.31 -4.81 10.61
N GLU A 821 11.13 -5.80 10.29
CA GLU A 821 12.47 -5.64 9.74
C GLU A 821 12.45 -4.90 8.39
N SER A 822 11.52 -5.27 7.51
CA SER A 822 11.35 -4.66 6.19
C SER A 822 10.86 -3.22 6.26
N ASP A 823 9.86 -2.94 7.10
CA ASP A 823 9.12 -1.68 7.09
C ASP A 823 9.79 -0.62 7.96
N PHE A 824 10.46 -1.03 9.05
CA PHE A 824 11.07 -0.12 10.03
C PHE A 824 12.58 -0.28 10.18
N GLY A 825 13.21 -1.30 9.58
CA GLY A 825 14.63 -1.60 9.77
C GLY A 825 15.00 -2.10 11.17
N ILE A 826 14.00 -2.39 12.02
CA ILE A 826 14.19 -2.86 13.40
C ILE A 826 14.45 -4.36 13.37
N THR A 827 15.68 -4.76 13.71
CA THR A 827 16.09 -6.18 13.66
C THR A 827 15.57 -6.99 14.84
N ARG A 828 15.42 -8.31 14.66
CA ARG A 828 15.14 -9.22 15.79
C ARG A 828 16.19 -9.12 16.89
N GLU A 829 17.44 -8.87 16.53
CA GLU A 829 18.52 -8.66 17.50
C GLU A 829 18.29 -7.39 18.33
N GLU A 830 17.81 -6.31 17.71
CA GLU A 830 17.47 -5.08 18.42
C GLU A 830 16.28 -5.27 19.36
N ILE A 831 15.22 -5.96 18.92
CA ILE A 831 14.06 -6.31 19.77
C ILE A 831 14.50 -7.23 20.90
N ALA A 832 15.35 -8.23 20.64
CA ALA A 832 15.82 -9.14 21.66
C ALA A 832 16.68 -8.45 22.74
N ARG A 833 17.49 -7.47 22.37
CA ARG A 833 18.37 -6.76 23.33
C ARG A 833 17.67 -5.62 24.06
N ASN A 834 16.82 -4.89 23.37
CA ASN A 834 16.23 -3.64 23.85
C ASN A 834 14.71 -3.74 24.04
N GLY A 835 14.15 -4.95 24.01
CA GLY A 835 12.72 -5.16 24.08
C GLY A 835 12.28 -6.09 25.19
N VAL A 836 10.97 -6.10 25.39
CA VAL A 836 10.26 -6.97 26.32
C VAL A 836 9.14 -7.66 25.56
N TYR A 837 9.00 -8.97 25.77
CA TYR A 837 7.92 -9.76 25.24
C TYR A 837 6.82 -9.93 26.28
N TYR A 838 5.62 -9.47 25.96
CA TYR A 838 4.45 -9.54 26.82
C TYR A 838 3.61 -10.77 26.46
N SER A 839 3.67 -11.76 27.34
CA SER A 839 3.23 -13.11 27.07
C SER A 839 1.72 -13.31 27.10
N HIS A 840 1.21 -14.18 26.22
CA HIS A 840 -0.17 -14.64 26.27
C HIS A 840 -0.40 -15.69 27.38
N GLU A 841 0.62 -16.49 27.73
CA GLU A 841 0.55 -17.64 28.64
C GLU A 841 -0.47 -17.50 29.77
N THR A 842 -1.36 -18.48 29.85
CA THR A 842 -2.56 -18.45 30.70
C THR A 842 -2.45 -19.32 31.95
N GLY A 843 -1.38 -20.09 32.12
CA GLY A 843 -1.24 -21.12 33.17
C GLY A 843 -1.76 -22.50 32.76
N THR A 844 -2.31 -22.63 31.53
CA THR A 844 -2.92 -23.88 31.07
C THR A 844 -1.90 -25.00 30.85
N ASN A 845 -2.25 -26.21 31.29
CA ASN A 845 -1.38 -27.39 31.16
C ASN A 845 -2.16 -28.60 30.64
N ALA A 846 -2.59 -28.57 29.38
CA ALA A 846 -3.36 -29.68 28.81
C ALA A 846 -2.48 -30.89 28.45
N SER A 847 -1.21 -30.70 28.12
CA SER A 847 -0.15 -31.71 28.17
C SER A 847 1.23 -31.06 28.04
N PRO A 848 2.32 -31.80 28.32
CA PRO A 848 3.70 -31.31 28.14
C PRO A 848 3.99 -30.67 26.77
N LYS A 849 3.31 -31.12 25.70
CA LYS A 849 3.52 -30.64 24.31
C LYS A 849 2.30 -29.92 23.71
N SER A 850 1.32 -29.57 24.53
CA SER A 850 0.05 -28.98 24.08
C SER A 850 -0.46 -28.07 25.19
N SER A 851 0.16 -26.90 25.32
CA SER A 851 -0.21 -25.81 26.23
C SER A 851 0.06 -24.46 25.56
N CYS A 852 -0.54 -23.38 26.07
CA CYS A 852 -0.25 -22.03 25.59
C CYS A 852 1.26 -21.72 25.68
N ALA A 853 1.88 -21.98 26.84
CA ALA A 853 3.31 -21.79 27.07
C ALA A 853 4.16 -22.56 26.07
N TYR A 854 3.83 -23.83 25.83
CA TYR A 854 4.58 -24.65 24.88
C TYR A 854 4.54 -24.06 23.47
N THR A 855 3.35 -23.71 22.98
CA THR A 855 3.17 -23.11 21.65
C THR A 855 3.90 -21.77 21.56
N GLU A 856 3.74 -20.92 22.57
CA GLU A 856 4.31 -19.58 22.62
C GLU A 856 5.84 -19.60 22.67
N VAL A 857 6.43 -20.44 23.53
CA VAL A 857 7.88 -20.61 23.63
C VAL A 857 8.45 -21.27 22.38
N THR A 858 7.74 -22.23 21.78
CA THR A 858 8.13 -22.80 20.48
C THR A 858 8.18 -21.70 19.42
N ALA A 859 7.15 -20.86 19.34
CA ALA A 859 7.10 -19.74 18.40
C ALA A 859 8.25 -18.74 18.62
N LEU A 860 8.55 -18.39 19.87
CA LEU A 860 9.69 -17.54 20.22
C LEU A 860 11.02 -18.17 19.81
N ARG A 861 11.22 -19.48 20.04
CA ARG A 861 12.44 -20.20 19.61
C ARG A 861 12.55 -20.26 18.08
N THR A 862 11.45 -20.46 17.36
CA THR A 862 11.41 -20.41 15.90
C THR A 862 11.80 -19.02 15.39
N ALA A 863 11.33 -17.96 16.05
CA ALA A 863 11.53 -16.58 15.61
C ALA A 863 12.91 -16.01 15.96
N PHE A 864 13.38 -16.23 17.18
CA PHE A 864 14.60 -15.62 17.71
C PHE A 864 15.79 -16.57 17.75
N GLY A 865 15.56 -17.89 17.69
CA GLY A 865 16.59 -18.88 18.00
C GLY A 865 17.03 -18.81 19.48
N SER A 866 17.84 -19.78 19.92
CA SER A 866 18.23 -19.87 21.34
C SER A 866 19.07 -18.67 21.80
N GLU A 867 19.94 -18.15 20.94
CA GLU A 867 20.85 -17.06 21.31
C GLU A 867 20.11 -15.74 21.56
N LEU A 868 19.28 -15.28 20.60
CA LEU A 868 18.56 -14.02 20.78
C LEU A 868 17.45 -14.16 21.82
N LEU A 869 16.78 -15.32 21.90
CA LEU A 869 15.75 -15.54 22.92
C LEU A 869 16.32 -15.41 24.35
N SER A 870 17.56 -15.85 24.59
CA SER A 870 18.21 -15.69 25.90
C SER A 870 18.42 -14.22 26.31
N LYS A 871 18.38 -13.30 25.34
CA LYS A 871 18.53 -11.85 25.55
C LYS A 871 17.17 -11.17 25.77
N LEU A 872 16.08 -11.73 25.27
CA LEU A 872 14.73 -11.14 25.32
C LEU A 872 14.07 -11.38 26.67
N THR A 873 13.74 -10.30 27.39
CA THR A 873 12.99 -10.37 28.65
C THR A 873 11.52 -10.71 28.38
N ILE A 874 10.95 -11.64 29.14
CA ILE A 874 9.55 -12.08 29.03
C ILE A 874 8.78 -11.67 30.29
N ALA A 875 7.65 -11.00 30.10
CA ALA A 875 6.74 -10.56 31.15
C ALA A 875 5.35 -11.22 30.98
N ASN A 876 4.61 -11.36 32.08
CA ASN A 876 3.25 -11.91 32.06
C ASN A 876 2.43 -11.25 33.16
N THR A 877 1.20 -10.80 32.86
CA THR A 877 0.33 -10.16 33.86
C THR A 877 -0.74 -11.11 34.40
N LYS A 878 -1.10 -12.17 33.67
CA LYS A 878 -2.18 -13.11 34.05
C LYS A 878 -1.91 -13.84 35.36
N GLY A 879 -0.64 -13.96 35.75
CA GLY A 879 -0.23 -14.49 37.05
C GLY A 879 -0.71 -13.66 38.26
N PHE A 880 -1.16 -12.42 38.09
CA PHE A 880 -1.68 -11.62 39.20
C PHE A 880 -2.97 -10.89 38.86
N THR A 881 -3.31 -10.73 37.56
CA THR A 881 -4.58 -10.15 37.12
C THR A 881 -5.68 -11.18 36.81
N GLY A 882 -5.33 -12.48 36.78
CA GLY A 882 -6.16 -13.51 36.16
C GLY A 882 -6.32 -13.29 34.65
N HIS A 883 -7.21 -14.08 34.02
CA HIS A 883 -7.49 -14.02 32.60
C HIS A 883 -8.92 -13.53 32.28
N PRO A 884 -9.10 -12.24 32.02
CA PRO A 884 -10.38 -11.62 31.64
C PRO A 884 -10.70 -11.76 30.14
N MET A 885 -10.31 -12.87 29.51
CA MET A 885 -10.68 -13.21 28.13
C MET A 885 -10.29 -12.12 27.12
N ALA A 886 -11.22 -11.35 26.54
CA ALA A 886 -10.92 -10.36 25.49
C ALA A 886 -10.14 -9.14 25.98
N VAL A 887 -10.02 -8.94 27.29
CA VAL A 887 -9.29 -7.82 27.89
C VAL A 887 -7.80 -8.14 27.92
N SER A 888 -7.00 -7.23 27.36
CA SER A 888 -5.54 -7.37 27.28
C SER A 888 -4.87 -6.37 28.22
N PHE A 889 -4.76 -6.73 29.49
CA PHE A 889 -3.93 -5.96 30.44
C PHE A 889 -2.47 -5.87 29.97
N GLU A 890 -2.03 -6.86 29.19
CA GLU A 890 -0.67 -6.89 28.66
C GLU A 890 -0.40 -5.81 27.61
N ASP A 891 -1.39 -5.39 26.80
CA ASP A 891 -1.20 -4.26 25.88
C ASP A 891 -1.02 -2.96 26.67
N VAL A 892 -1.81 -2.73 27.74
CA VAL A 892 -1.64 -1.57 28.61
C VAL A 892 -0.32 -1.62 29.38
N ALA A 893 0.06 -2.79 29.92
CA ALA A 893 1.35 -2.97 30.57
C ALA A 893 2.53 -2.75 29.61
N ALA A 894 2.41 -3.17 28.34
CA ALA A 894 3.40 -2.90 27.30
C ALA A 894 3.57 -1.39 27.05
N ILE A 895 2.47 -0.66 26.91
CA ILE A 895 2.50 0.79 26.67
C ILE A 895 3.04 1.54 27.89
N GLU A 896 2.49 1.28 29.08
CA GLU A 896 2.86 1.99 30.31
C GLU A 896 4.23 1.56 30.85
N GLY A 897 4.65 0.32 30.56
CA GLY A 897 5.99 -0.15 30.86
C GLY A 897 7.06 0.60 30.06
N LEU A 898 6.79 0.91 28.78
CA LEU A 898 7.67 1.77 27.97
C LEU A 898 7.75 3.20 28.56
N ARG A 899 6.62 3.79 28.96
CA ARG A 899 6.57 5.14 29.56
C ARG A 899 7.31 5.20 30.90
N SER A 900 7.01 4.28 31.80
CA SER A 900 7.58 4.27 33.15
C SER A 900 9.00 3.68 33.23
N GLY A 901 9.41 2.88 32.24
CA GLY A 901 10.65 2.09 32.32
C GLY A 901 10.55 0.97 33.37
N ARG A 902 9.37 0.38 33.54
CA ARG A 902 9.12 -0.74 34.47
C ARG A 902 8.46 -1.89 33.71
N VAL A 903 8.70 -3.11 34.15
CA VAL A 903 8.15 -4.31 33.52
C VAL A 903 7.52 -5.20 34.60
N PRO A 904 6.27 -5.66 34.43
CA PRO A 904 5.64 -6.51 35.43
C PRO A 904 6.38 -7.84 35.59
N PRO A 905 6.45 -8.38 36.83
CA PRO A 905 7.11 -9.64 37.10
C PRO A 905 6.34 -10.84 36.55
N VAL A 906 7.06 -11.92 36.26
CA VAL A 906 6.48 -13.25 36.17
C VAL A 906 6.40 -13.83 37.58
N VAL A 907 5.23 -13.71 38.21
CA VAL A 907 5.04 -14.07 39.63
C VAL A 907 5.08 -15.59 39.87
N HIS A 908 5.54 -15.96 41.06
CA HIS A 908 5.56 -17.34 41.60
C HIS A 908 6.24 -18.41 40.72
N PHE A 909 7.12 -18.01 39.80
CA PHE A 909 7.98 -18.94 39.06
C PHE A 909 9.09 -19.50 39.97
N GLU A 910 9.15 -20.82 40.11
CA GLU A 910 10.15 -21.53 40.92
C GLU A 910 11.05 -22.42 40.05
N THR A 911 10.44 -23.18 39.13
CA THR A 911 11.09 -24.27 38.40
C THR A 911 10.73 -24.25 36.93
N HIS A 912 11.76 -24.15 36.10
CA HIS A 912 11.64 -24.21 34.64
C HIS A 912 11.04 -25.54 34.16
N ASP A 913 10.04 -25.47 33.30
CA ASP A 913 9.50 -26.65 32.62
C ASP A 913 10.41 -27.06 31.45
N SER A 914 11.06 -28.22 31.56
CA SER A 914 11.95 -28.76 30.52
C SER A 914 11.24 -28.99 29.18
N ASN A 915 9.91 -29.09 29.16
CA ASN A 915 9.14 -29.18 27.92
C ASN A 915 9.12 -27.87 27.12
N LEU A 916 9.45 -26.73 27.76
CA LEU A 916 9.61 -25.44 27.11
C LEU A 916 11.03 -25.25 26.51
N GLY A 917 11.85 -26.30 26.55
CA GLY A 917 13.21 -26.39 26.02
C GLY A 917 14.29 -26.35 27.11
N GLU A 918 15.50 -26.76 26.78
CA GLU A 918 16.57 -26.97 27.78
C GLU A 918 17.13 -25.67 28.38
N THR A 919 17.13 -24.58 27.60
CA THR A 919 17.58 -23.26 28.08
C THR A 919 16.43 -22.55 28.78
N PRO A 920 16.59 -22.15 30.06
CA PRO A 920 15.59 -21.35 30.77
C PRO A 920 15.28 -20.03 30.07
N LEU A 921 14.04 -19.56 30.23
CA LEU A 921 13.60 -18.26 29.72
C LEU A 921 14.12 -17.12 30.60
N ARG A 922 14.38 -15.96 30.00
CA ARG A 922 14.71 -14.73 30.74
C ARG A 922 13.42 -14.05 31.20
N LEU A 923 12.91 -14.44 32.37
CA LEU A 923 11.66 -13.93 32.93
C LEU A 923 11.87 -12.62 33.70
N ALA A 924 10.92 -11.69 33.62
CA ALA A 924 10.95 -10.42 34.33
C ALA A 924 10.75 -10.60 35.84
N THR A 925 11.49 -9.83 36.64
CA THR A 925 11.47 -9.89 38.12
C THR A 925 10.72 -8.74 38.78
N GLY A 926 10.18 -7.78 38.01
CA GLY A 926 9.41 -6.63 38.53
C GLY A 926 10.24 -5.37 38.81
N GLU A 927 11.52 -5.38 38.44
CA GLU A 927 12.43 -4.25 38.64
C GLU A 927 12.29 -3.16 37.56
N ALA A 928 12.93 -2.00 37.80
CA ALA A 928 13.07 -0.97 36.79
C ALA A 928 13.84 -1.54 35.59
N TYR A 929 13.23 -1.49 34.41
CA TYR A 929 13.76 -2.04 33.18
C TYR A 929 13.39 -1.11 32.02
N ALA A 930 14.28 -0.16 31.73
CA ALA A 930 14.14 0.71 30.57
C ALA A 930 14.31 -0.13 29.30
N HIS A 931 13.32 -0.08 28.42
CA HIS A 931 13.32 -0.80 27.15
C HIS A 931 12.73 0.09 26.07
N LYS A 932 13.11 -0.19 24.82
CA LYS A 932 12.70 0.56 23.64
C LYS A 932 11.50 -0.06 22.94
N TYR A 933 11.36 -1.39 23.00
CA TYR A 933 10.34 -2.13 22.26
C TYR A 933 9.48 -3.02 23.17
N ALA A 934 8.18 -3.05 22.95
CA ALA A 934 7.30 -4.01 23.60
C ALA A 934 6.60 -4.86 22.54
N LEU A 935 6.93 -6.15 22.48
CA LEU A 935 6.34 -7.12 21.58
C LEU A 935 5.26 -7.90 22.32
N ARG A 936 4.02 -7.83 21.86
CA ARG A 936 2.89 -8.52 22.48
C ARG A 936 2.34 -9.57 21.54
N PHE A 937 2.07 -10.75 22.09
CA PHE A 937 1.34 -11.82 21.45
C PHE A 937 0.04 -12.11 22.22
N ALA A 938 -1.07 -12.28 21.50
CA ALA A 938 -2.32 -12.76 22.04
C ALA A 938 -2.87 -13.89 21.17
N ALA A 939 -3.51 -14.87 21.81
CA ALA A 939 -4.15 -15.98 21.13
C ALA A 939 -5.55 -16.22 21.70
N GLY A 940 -6.52 -16.52 20.86
CA GLY A 940 -7.91 -16.76 21.26
C GLY A 940 -8.42 -18.13 20.81
N PHE A 941 -9.54 -18.54 21.39
CA PHE A 941 -10.35 -19.66 20.87
C PHE A 941 -10.65 -19.47 19.38
N GLY A 942 -10.74 -20.59 18.65
CA GLY A 942 -10.87 -20.59 17.20
C GLY A 942 -9.54 -20.36 16.48
N SER A 943 -8.40 -20.53 17.15
CA SER A 943 -7.06 -20.33 16.59
C SER A 943 -6.80 -18.89 16.12
N GLN A 944 -7.43 -17.89 16.75
CA GLN A 944 -7.21 -16.47 16.46
C GLN A 944 -5.87 -16.03 17.06
N LEU A 945 -5.02 -15.36 16.29
CA LEU A 945 -3.72 -14.87 16.70
C LEU A 945 -3.66 -13.37 16.48
N ALA A 946 -3.02 -12.63 17.39
CA ALA A 946 -2.72 -11.22 17.24
C ALA A 946 -1.33 -10.89 17.79
N PHE A 947 -0.61 -10.04 17.08
CA PHE A 947 0.70 -9.50 17.44
C PHE A 947 0.66 -7.98 17.35
N THR A 948 1.24 -7.30 18.34
CA THR A 948 1.46 -5.85 18.36
C THR A 948 2.92 -5.58 18.71
N LEU A 949 3.52 -4.57 18.08
CA LEU A 949 4.84 -4.06 18.44
C LEU A 949 4.73 -2.57 18.75
N TYR A 950 5.06 -2.19 19.98
CA TYR A 950 5.13 -0.81 20.43
C TYR A 950 6.59 -0.34 20.54
N THR A 951 6.82 0.96 20.38
CA THR A 951 8.12 1.60 20.63
C THR A 951 7.99 2.85 21.46
N LEU A 952 9.01 3.13 22.27
CA LEU A 952 9.21 4.42 22.93
C LEU A 952 9.91 5.38 21.96
N GLU A 953 9.38 6.60 21.80
CA GLU A 953 10.07 7.73 21.17
C GLU A 953 10.65 8.65 22.26
N ASN A 954 11.93 8.98 22.10
CA ASN A 954 12.66 9.95 22.94
C ASN A 954 12.65 11.34 22.32
#